data_AF-A0AAW6Q8D5-F1
#
_entry.id   AF-A0AAW6Q8D5-F1
#
_cell.length_a   1.000
_cell.length_b   1.000
_cell.length_c   1.000
_cell.angle_alpha   90.00
_cell.angle_beta   90.00
_cell.angle_gamma   90.00
#
_symmetry.space_group_name_H-M   'P 1'
#
loop_
_entity.id
_entity.type
_entity.pdbx_description
1 polymer ?
#
loop_
_entity_poly.entity_id
_entity_poly.type
_entity_poly.pdbx_seq_one_letter_code
_entity_poly.pdbx_strand_id
1 'polypeptide(L)'
;MKKIKKLLILNSFVVIPTFFLLSCASALERNRQEFDFGVSTTTINTLNYVKNNSSHQILNSLVESFVKPGPSASNSYGAKLNLPAISFELYNTNLQSTAGDEILQNPAGITPDGSSFTISDFGLALGSVAPSSGGAKSFVGIQNSSQSIVSTSIFLNKGASKWANNQPVIAQNFIDYILYVLNINVASPNLVKVLSLNIKNAQKMISLQQDYVSKFGNPYLNPFGQKRYVKDQKTGKVSLDFDQKVFESQNSGDEEYVAQFKENARNFGMYTGQIFEQMTNKEVVDLVQANLSLNPNFSANSTEINVVQNNQRSVIKLTKNPFLDPSQVFDGPNLIPRYDFLPGDEYGLRIQFEDSAAKKFINLFRQIIHPDIIFPINREFVEIEAGGINNFGTDLSKFLINGPFDISELNLGSQGSMILTKRQGYYSSDKTIPNKIKVFFAEQPELLSSLFLDGYIAKTKIPSTFQSRFWSEERTRRYMEKQTGYGTIGIQVNLDNVKKGKSYLQDSDLRKAILYGINRIDLLNLYGLDHSFPQTTWTNFDSILTSRGYPLETFLENRNYRSEFLDSNGKQVEFPVLAQNYGSHLAKGVWFESVPRVDSSYSPQTSKFFLERFKKNNPNVEKVKLTFIYKDDAEEKVAIGLQDILARNTNNFIEIDPVRLPDGIYQQRLSTGDFDLTMKNFDFFNIGGSQPHSYIKAFFNTDEISPSDNKFSGLESNPASSMTYWKMWNEISPQQRAEIAKRLEISDVFLKKFEELITRKLKLDAQGKPIFKQVYLDKEQKIPATDYNNKPILVPEFSEPLDEYNNRIDSFFNAIFTHKEKQEGWTQNRVFEFVLVFEKIIREFAPIIPVMEVDTFWTINRIRAGSGNSFQFAFDVENIKVNFVTAEDGKQ
;
A
#
# COMPACT_ATOMS: atom_id res chain seq x y z
N MET A 1 -46.43 28.35 34.16
CA MET A 1 -47.84 28.09 33.80
C MET A 1 -48.32 29.14 32.81
N LYS A 2 -49.12 28.69 31.83
CA LYS A 2 -49.96 29.44 30.87
C LYS A 2 -49.34 29.88 29.53
N LYS A 3 -49.44 28.94 28.59
CA LYS A 3 -49.81 29.14 27.17
C LYS A 3 -51.10 29.97 27.03
N ILE A 4 -51.37 30.44 25.78
CA ILE A 4 -52.66 30.81 25.11
C ILE A 4 -52.62 32.25 24.60
N LYS A 5 -52.98 32.65 23.36
CA LYS A 5 -53.58 31.99 22.17
C LYS A 5 -53.35 32.89 20.95
N LYS A 6 -53.40 32.26 19.78
CA LYS A 6 -53.73 32.79 18.45
C LYS A 6 -54.74 33.95 18.46
N LEU A 7 -54.53 34.94 17.59
CA LEU A 7 -55.62 35.48 16.76
C LEU A 7 -55.09 36.00 15.42
N LEU A 8 -55.58 35.35 14.36
CA LEU A 8 -55.47 35.71 12.95
C LEU A 8 -56.75 36.49 12.62
N ILE A 9 -56.66 37.72 12.12
CA ILE A 9 -57.71 38.35 11.32
C ILE A 9 -57.03 39.03 10.13
N LEU A 10 -57.26 38.45 8.94
CA LEU A 10 -57.06 39.08 7.65
C LEU A 10 -58.08 40.23 7.49
N ASN A 11 -57.63 41.36 6.94
CA ASN A 11 -58.37 42.14 5.95
C ASN A 11 -57.41 43.05 5.15
N SER A 12 -56.92 42.44 4.07
CA SER A 12 -56.78 42.91 2.69
C SER A 12 -56.78 44.42 2.32
N PHE A 13 -55.80 44.72 1.46
CA PHE A 13 -55.69 45.73 0.38
C PHE A 13 -55.28 47.17 0.71
N VAL A 14 -53.97 47.43 0.55
CA VAL A 14 -53.48 48.51 -0.32
C VAL A 14 -52.32 47.98 -1.17
N VAL A 15 -52.46 48.15 -2.49
CA VAL A 15 -51.47 47.85 -3.53
C VAL A 15 -50.31 48.86 -3.40
N ILE A 16 -49.07 48.37 -3.25
CA ILE A 16 -47.84 49.16 -3.41
C ILE A 16 -46.98 48.47 -4.46
N PRO A 17 -46.34 49.22 -5.39
CA PRO A 17 -45.82 48.69 -6.63
C PRO A 17 -44.63 47.77 -6.42
N THR A 18 -44.63 46.70 -7.20
CA THR A 18 -43.47 45.90 -7.58
C THR A 18 -42.33 46.78 -8.08
N PHE A 19 -41.30 47.01 -7.29
CA PHE A 19 -39.90 47.20 -7.73
C PHE A 19 -39.00 47.24 -6.50
N PHE A 20 -38.47 46.07 -6.12
CA PHE A 20 -37.13 45.82 -5.53
C PHE A 20 -37.06 44.32 -5.18
N LEU A 21 -36.99 43.47 -6.21
CA LEU A 21 -36.48 42.10 -6.07
C LEU A 21 -35.00 42.13 -6.48
N LEU A 22 -34.15 42.63 -5.59
CA LEU A 22 -32.74 42.24 -5.60
C LEU A 22 -32.69 40.85 -4.95
N SER A 23 -32.45 39.84 -5.78
CA SER A 23 -32.46 38.44 -5.40
C SER A 23 -31.43 38.14 -4.33
N CYS A 24 -31.88 37.65 -3.17
CA CYS A 24 -31.01 36.84 -2.33
C CYS A 24 -30.82 35.50 -3.07
N ALA A 25 -29.70 35.36 -3.76
CA ALA A 25 -29.28 34.05 -4.27
C ALA A 25 -29.33 33.02 -3.14
N SER A 26 -29.93 31.87 -3.41
CA SER A 26 -30.01 30.75 -2.46
C SER A 26 -28.61 30.30 -2.03
N ALA A 27 -28.48 29.67 -0.87
CA ALA A 27 -27.18 29.18 -0.39
C ALA A 27 -26.49 28.24 -1.43
N LEU A 28 -27.28 27.45 -2.15
CA LEU A 28 -26.85 26.62 -3.28
C LEU A 28 -26.24 27.45 -4.42
N GLU A 29 -26.92 28.50 -4.87
CA GLU A 29 -26.44 29.37 -5.95
C GLU A 29 -25.15 30.09 -5.55
N ARG A 30 -25.05 30.57 -4.31
CA ARG A 30 -23.82 31.17 -3.80
C ARG A 30 -22.66 30.17 -3.80
N ASN A 31 -22.90 28.94 -3.34
CA ASN A 31 -21.87 27.90 -3.32
C ASN A 31 -21.41 27.53 -4.73
N ARG A 32 -22.34 27.39 -5.70
CA ARG A 32 -22.02 27.10 -7.10
C ARG A 32 -21.32 28.26 -7.82
N GLN A 33 -21.61 29.50 -7.43
CA GLN A 33 -20.87 30.67 -7.91
C GLN A 33 -19.43 30.64 -7.41
N GLU A 34 -19.22 30.40 -6.12
CA GLU A 34 -17.90 30.43 -5.49
C GLU A 34 -17.00 29.24 -5.88
N PHE A 35 -17.53 28.01 -5.87
CA PHE A 35 -16.76 26.79 -6.12
C PHE A 35 -17.20 26.14 -7.43
N ASP A 36 -16.27 25.50 -8.15
CA ASP A 36 -16.62 24.65 -9.28
C ASP A 36 -17.41 23.42 -8.80
N PHE A 37 -16.93 22.81 -7.72
CA PHE A 37 -17.63 21.77 -6.98
C PHE A 37 -17.03 21.58 -5.59
N GLY A 38 -17.75 20.84 -4.74
CA GLY A 38 -17.22 20.33 -3.48
C GLY A 38 -17.16 18.81 -3.45
N VAL A 39 -16.27 18.27 -2.63
CA VAL A 39 -16.09 16.84 -2.38
C VAL A 39 -15.89 16.59 -0.90
N SER A 40 -16.06 15.35 -0.47
CA SER A 40 -15.75 14.93 0.90
C SER A 40 -14.62 13.90 0.91
N THR A 41 -13.86 13.88 1.99
CA THR A 41 -12.82 12.91 2.30
C THR A 41 -12.84 12.60 3.78
N THR A 42 -12.21 11.49 4.17
CA THR A 42 -11.93 11.16 5.56
C THR A 42 -11.12 12.25 6.25
N THR A 43 -11.13 12.27 7.57
CA THR A 43 -10.40 13.27 8.35
C THR A 43 -8.92 13.31 8.00
N ILE A 44 -8.43 14.48 7.54
CA ILE A 44 -7.00 14.71 7.31
C ILE A 44 -6.42 15.45 8.52
N ASN A 45 -5.47 14.79 9.20
CA ASN A 45 -4.77 15.35 10.37
C ASN A 45 -3.36 15.84 10.02
N THR A 46 -2.83 15.44 8.86
CA THR A 46 -1.49 15.81 8.37
C THR A 46 -1.43 15.59 6.86
N LEU A 47 -0.63 16.40 6.16
CA LEU A 47 -0.32 16.21 4.74
C LEU A 47 0.88 15.28 4.52
N ASN A 48 1.48 14.76 5.59
CA ASN A 48 2.65 13.87 5.52
C ASN A 48 2.30 12.51 4.91
N TYR A 49 2.39 12.40 3.59
CA TYR A 49 2.07 11.19 2.84
C TYR A 49 3.12 10.07 2.99
N VAL A 50 4.28 10.34 3.62
CA VAL A 50 5.28 9.31 3.94
C VAL A 50 4.94 8.61 5.25
N LYS A 51 4.50 9.37 6.26
CA LYS A 51 4.24 8.86 7.62
C LYS A 51 2.77 8.63 7.93
N ASN A 52 1.84 9.01 7.05
CA ASN A 52 0.42 8.86 7.30
C ASN A 52 -0.35 8.58 6.00
N ASN A 53 -1.45 7.82 6.11
CA ASN A 53 -2.29 7.48 4.97
C ASN A 53 -3.47 8.44 4.72
N SER A 54 -3.82 9.30 5.67
CA SER A 54 -5.02 10.17 5.61
C SER A 54 -5.06 11.13 4.43
N SER A 55 -3.91 11.64 3.96
CA SER A 55 -3.86 12.56 2.82
C SER A 55 -3.89 11.87 1.45
N HIS A 56 -3.73 10.54 1.36
CA HIS A 56 -3.65 9.85 0.06
C HIS A 56 -4.91 10.03 -0.80
N GLN A 57 -6.07 10.17 -0.17
CA GLN A 57 -7.33 10.41 -0.89
C GLN A 57 -7.37 11.73 -1.66
N ILE A 58 -6.52 12.71 -1.36
CA ILE A 58 -6.46 13.98 -2.10
C ILE A 58 -5.09 14.19 -2.77
N LEU A 59 -4.16 13.27 -2.55
CA LEU A 59 -2.76 13.46 -2.89
C LEU A 59 -2.54 13.63 -4.38
N ASN A 60 -3.26 12.91 -5.24
CA ASN A 60 -3.16 13.06 -6.71
C ASN A 60 -3.53 14.47 -7.23
N SER A 61 -4.21 15.28 -6.42
CA SER A 61 -4.50 16.69 -6.74
C SER A 61 -3.41 17.66 -6.23
N LEU A 62 -2.48 17.20 -5.39
CA LEU A 62 -1.45 18.01 -4.74
C LEU A 62 -0.03 17.60 -5.17
N VAL A 63 0.23 16.29 -5.24
CA VAL A 63 1.50 15.68 -5.57
C VAL A 63 1.30 14.64 -6.66
N GLU A 64 1.95 14.82 -7.81
CA GLU A 64 1.84 13.94 -8.97
C GLU A 64 2.96 12.91 -9.01
N SER A 65 2.58 11.65 -9.21
CA SER A 65 3.48 10.55 -9.55
C SER A 65 3.91 10.60 -11.04
N PHE A 66 4.41 9.50 -11.60
CA PHE A 66 4.76 9.37 -13.02
C PHE A 66 3.55 9.63 -13.92
N VAL A 67 2.43 9.00 -13.57
CA VAL A 67 1.11 9.14 -14.18
C VAL A 67 0.08 9.36 -13.09
N LYS A 68 -1.15 9.66 -13.47
CA LYS A 68 -2.27 9.81 -12.55
C LYS A 68 -3.58 9.38 -13.22
N PRO A 69 -4.63 9.06 -12.46
CA PRO A 69 -5.95 8.83 -13.01
C PRO A 69 -6.42 10.04 -13.84
N GLY A 70 -6.98 9.78 -15.02
CA GLY A 70 -7.48 10.81 -15.91
C GLY A 70 -8.26 10.22 -17.09
N PRO A 71 -8.91 11.06 -17.92
CA PRO A 71 -9.60 10.57 -19.10
C PRO A 71 -8.60 10.00 -20.11
N SER A 72 -9.01 8.96 -20.83
CA SER A 72 -8.20 8.39 -21.91
C SER A 72 -7.85 9.46 -22.94
N ALA A 73 -6.59 9.50 -23.37
CA ALA A 73 -6.13 10.42 -24.40
C ALA A 73 -6.85 10.20 -25.75
N SER A 74 -7.30 8.98 -26.03
CA SER A 74 -7.99 8.62 -27.28
C SER A 74 -9.51 8.89 -27.26
N ASN A 75 -10.10 9.16 -26.09
CA ASN A 75 -11.54 9.45 -26.01
C ASN A 75 -11.86 10.91 -26.38
N SER A 76 -13.15 11.20 -26.61
CA SER A 76 -13.59 12.53 -27.09
C SER A 76 -13.21 13.66 -26.14
N TYR A 77 -13.25 13.43 -24.83
CA TYR A 77 -12.91 14.43 -23.83
C TYR A 77 -11.40 14.66 -23.74
N GLY A 78 -10.61 13.57 -23.71
CA GLY A 78 -9.15 13.64 -23.77
C GLY A 78 -8.65 14.32 -25.04
N ALA A 79 -9.28 14.05 -26.19
CA ALA A 79 -9.00 14.71 -27.45
C ALA A 79 -9.30 16.22 -27.42
N LYS A 80 -10.42 16.65 -26.83
CA LYS A 80 -10.73 18.09 -26.62
C LYS A 80 -9.69 18.80 -25.77
N LEU A 81 -9.14 18.10 -24.77
CA LEU A 81 -8.08 18.61 -23.89
C LEU A 81 -6.68 18.48 -24.51
N ASN A 82 -6.56 17.88 -25.69
CA ASN A 82 -5.29 17.56 -26.33
C ASN A 82 -4.36 16.81 -25.36
N LEU A 83 -4.88 15.77 -24.71
CA LEU A 83 -4.10 14.93 -23.82
C LEU A 83 -3.08 14.12 -24.64
N PRO A 84 -1.80 14.14 -24.24
CA PRO A 84 -0.77 13.38 -24.93
C PRO A 84 -0.85 11.88 -24.61
N ALA A 85 -0.40 11.06 -25.56
CA ALA A 85 -0.29 9.62 -25.39
C ALA A 85 0.93 9.24 -24.53
N ILE A 86 0.78 8.13 -23.82
CA ILE A 86 1.82 7.52 -22.99
C ILE A 86 1.96 6.06 -23.43
N SER A 87 3.19 5.63 -23.75
CA SER A 87 3.48 4.28 -24.21
C SER A 87 4.38 3.51 -23.24
N PHE A 88 4.16 2.19 -23.21
CA PHE A 88 5.05 1.23 -22.60
C PHE A 88 5.63 0.32 -23.67
N GLU A 89 6.94 0.40 -23.89
CA GLU A 89 7.66 -0.40 -24.90
C GLU A 89 8.30 -1.64 -24.27
N LEU A 90 8.30 -2.77 -24.99
CA LEU A 90 8.96 -3.99 -24.56
C LEU A 90 10.28 -4.20 -25.30
N TYR A 91 11.29 -4.64 -24.54
CA TYR A 91 12.61 -4.98 -25.01
C TYR A 91 12.90 -6.43 -24.61
N ASN A 92 13.49 -7.18 -25.53
CA ASN A 92 13.89 -8.57 -25.33
C ASN A 92 15.41 -8.68 -25.22
N THR A 93 15.86 -9.76 -24.58
CA THR A 93 17.26 -10.15 -24.54
C THR A 93 17.51 -11.36 -25.43
N ASN A 94 18.69 -11.42 -26.04
CA ASN A 94 19.18 -12.63 -26.71
C ASN A 94 19.71 -13.70 -25.74
N LEU A 95 19.86 -13.38 -24.45
CA LEU A 95 20.33 -14.31 -23.42
C LEU A 95 19.24 -15.31 -23.02
N GLN A 96 19.62 -16.57 -22.90
CA GLN A 96 18.75 -17.63 -22.36
C GLN A 96 18.78 -17.63 -20.84
N SER A 97 18.48 -16.47 -20.23
CA SER A 97 18.49 -16.28 -18.78
C SER A 97 17.16 -15.76 -18.27
N THR A 98 16.81 -16.15 -17.05
CA THR A 98 15.68 -15.59 -16.29
C THR A 98 16.11 -14.52 -15.29
N ALA A 99 17.41 -14.38 -15.03
CA ALA A 99 17.97 -13.46 -14.04
C ALA A 99 18.17 -12.06 -14.63
N GLY A 100 17.61 -11.05 -13.98
CA GLY A 100 17.77 -9.65 -14.36
C GLY A 100 19.21 -9.17 -14.25
N ASP A 101 19.97 -9.65 -13.26
CA ASP A 101 21.37 -9.28 -13.07
C ASP A 101 22.26 -9.68 -14.25
N GLU A 102 22.12 -10.91 -14.72
CA GLU A 102 22.87 -11.40 -15.89
C GLU A 102 22.51 -10.63 -17.16
N ILE A 103 21.21 -10.34 -17.33
CA ILE A 103 20.71 -9.60 -18.50
C ILE A 103 21.26 -8.16 -18.51
N LEU A 104 21.21 -7.47 -17.37
CA LEU A 104 21.62 -6.07 -17.26
C LEU A 104 23.14 -5.88 -17.27
N GLN A 105 23.93 -6.93 -17.00
CA GLN A 105 25.38 -6.93 -17.24
C GLN A 105 25.73 -6.99 -18.74
N ASN A 106 24.78 -7.36 -19.61
CA ASN A 106 24.98 -7.51 -21.05
C ASN A 106 24.02 -6.63 -21.86
N PRO A 107 23.99 -5.29 -21.63
CA PRO A 107 22.98 -4.40 -22.23
C PRO A 107 23.04 -4.35 -23.76
N ALA A 108 24.19 -4.66 -24.37
CA ALA A 108 24.33 -4.74 -25.82
C ALA A 108 23.47 -5.85 -26.48
N GLY A 109 23.07 -6.88 -25.72
CA GLY A 109 22.20 -7.96 -26.19
C GLY A 109 20.70 -7.67 -26.04
N ILE A 110 20.33 -6.47 -25.57
CA ILE A 110 18.95 -6.06 -25.35
C ILE A 110 18.49 -5.21 -26.54
N THR A 111 17.36 -5.59 -27.14
CA THR A 111 16.83 -4.93 -28.34
C THR A 111 15.31 -4.73 -28.22
N PRO A 112 14.73 -3.72 -28.88
CA PRO A 112 13.28 -3.55 -28.93
C PRO A 112 12.61 -4.81 -29.50
N ASP A 113 11.51 -5.26 -28.88
CA ASP A 113 10.68 -6.36 -29.40
C ASP A 113 9.70 -5.89 -30.49
N GLY A 114 9.53 -4.57 -30.65
CA GLY A 114 8.51 -3.99 -31.54
C GLY A 114 7.10 -3.95 -30.93
N SER A 115 6.91 -4.55 -29.76
CA SER A 115 5.67 -4.49 -28.98
C SER A 115 5.58 -3.21 -28.14
N SER A 116 4.44 -2.51 -28.18
CA SER A 116 4.16 -1.37 -27.30
C SER A 116 2.69 -1.33 -26.86
N PHE A 117 2.43 -0.78 -25.67
CA PHE A 117 1.09 -0.57 -25.13
C PHE A 117 0.85 0.92 -24.92
N THR A 118 -0.23 1.48 -25.47
CA THR A 118 -0.66 2.85 -25.19
C THR A 118 -1.37 2.88 -23.83
N ILE A 119 -0.61 3.09 -22.76
CA ILE A 119 -1.15 3.00 -21.40
C ILE A 119 -2.08 4.16 -21.03
N SER A 120 -2.02 5.27 -21.76
CA SER A 120 -3.00 6.36 -21.61
C SER A 120 -4.42 5.96 -21.97
N ASP A 121 -4.61 4.87 -22.73
CA ASP A 121 -5.94 4.34 -23.04
C ASP A 121 -6.59 3.61 -21.85
N PHE A 122 -5.82 3.29 -20.81
CA PHE A 122 -6.30 2.64 -19.60
C PHE A 122 -6.74 3.64 -18.50
N GLY A 123 -7.18 4.84 -18.89
CA GLY A 123 -7.64 5.87 -17.93
C GLY A 123 -6.50 6.54 -17.15
N LEU A 124 -5.34 6.69 -17.79
CA LEU A 124 -4.17 7.33 -17.24
C LEU A 124 -3.83 8.61 -18.01
N ALA A 125 -3.48 9.65 -17.27
CA ALA A 125 -2.97 10.91 -17.79
C ALA A 125 -1.54 11.16 -17.30
N LEU A 126 -0.85 12.12 -17.94
CA LEU A 126 0.50 12.50 -17.55
C LEU A 126 0.53 13.09 -16.14
N GLY A 127 1.46 12.58 -15.34
CA GLY A 127 1.98 13.25 -14.14
C GLY A 127 3.33 13.87 -14.46
N SER A 128 4.41 13.22 -14.03
CA SER A 128 5.80 13.67 -14.28
C SER A 128 6.53 12.92 -15.40
N VAL A 129 5.93 11.89 -16.01
CA VAL A 129 6.53 11.15 -17.14
C VAL A 129 6.54 11.99 -18.43
N ALA A 130 7.49 11.73 -19.33
CA ALA A 130 7.50 12.29 -20.67
C ALA A 130 6.34 11.74 -21.50
N PRO A 131 5.76 12.52 -22.44
CA PRO A 131 4.84 11.98 -23.45
C PRO A 131 5.59 11.14 -24.48
N SER A 132 4.89 10.20 -25.13
CA SER A 132 5.48 9.37 -26.20
C SER A 132 5.52 10.04 -27.59
N SER A 133 5.19 11.32 -27.68
CA SER A 133 5.21 12.05 -28.95
C SER A 133 6.64 12.38 -29.40
N GLY A 134 6.87 12.42 -30.72
CA GLY A 134 8.16 12.84 -31.28
C GLY A 134 9.32 11.85 -31.08
N GLY A 135 9.03 10.57 -30.83
CA GLY A 135 10.05 9.53 -30.63
C GLY A 135 10.61 9.46 -29.20
N ALA A 136 10.07 10.24 -28.27
CA ALA A 136 10.38 10.11 -26.85
C ALA A 136 9.74 8.83 -26.27
N LYS A 137 10.44 8.19 -25.33
CA LYS A 137 9.96 7.01 -24.61
C LYS A 137 9.37 7.45 -23.28
N SER A 138 8.23 6.88 -22.89
CA SER A 138 7.66 7.11 -21.55
C SER A 138 8.11 6.02 -20.59
N PHE A 139 7.79 4.77 -20.93
CA PHE A 139 8.18 3.58 -20.18
C PHE A 139 8.79 2.52 -21.09
N VAL A 140 9.74 1.79 -20.54
CA VAL A 140 10.40 0.66 -21.18
C VAL A 140 10.43 -0.51 -20.21
N GLY A 141 10.07 -1.71 -20.65
CA GLY A 141 10.21 -2.96 -19.90
C GLY A 141 11.21 -3.90 -20.56
N ILE A 142 12.16 -4.43 -19.79
CA ILE A 142 13.15 -5.41 -20.25
C ILE A 142 12.68 -6.81 -19.84
N GLN A 143 12.44 -7.68 -20.82
CA GLN A 143 11.96 -9.05 -20.62
C GLN A 143 13.12 -10.06 -20.62
N ASN A 144 12.97 -11.07 -19.77
CA ASN A 144 13.83 -12.25 -19.75
C ASN A 144 13.30 -13.36 -20.69
N SER A 145 14.00 -14.50 -20.77
CA SER A 145 13.62 -15.64 -21.62
C SER A 145 12.24 -16.25 -21.28
N SER A 146 11.70 -15.98 -20.09
CA SER A 146 10.35 -16.38 -19.66
C SER A 146 9.27 -15.33 -19.95
N GLN A 147 9.60 -14.28 -20.72
CA GLN A 147 8.76 -13.12 -21.01
C GLN A 147 8.31 -12.35 -19.76
N SER A 148 9.05 -12.47 -18.66
CA SER A 148 8.83 -11.71 -17.44
C SER A 148 9.73 -10.48 -17.46
N ILE A 149 9.20 -9.33 -17.05
CA ILE A 149 9.89 -8.06 -16.99
C ILE A 149 10.77 -8.05 -15.74
N VAL A 150 12.09 -8.00 -15.95
CA VAL A 150 13.11 -7.99 -14.88
C VAL A 150 13.48 -6.57 -14.46
N SER A 151 13.24 -5.59 -15.33
CA SER A 151 13.52 -4.18 -15.06
C SER A 151 12.61 -3.29 -15.89
N THR A 152 12.29 -2.09 -15.38
CA THR A 152 11.58 -1.05 -16.14
C THR A 152 12.28 0.29 -16.04
N SER A 153 12.43 0.98 -17.16
CA SER A 153 12.91 2.36 -17.22
C SER A 153 11.73 3.31 -17.44
N ILE A 154 11.75 4.43 -16.73
CA ILE A 154 10.74 5.48 -16.71
C ILE A 154 11.44 6.79 -17.03
N PHE A 155 10.99 7.49 -18.06
CA PHE A 155 11.60 8.74 -18.50
C PHE A 155 10.68 9.90 -18.16
N LEU A 156 11.17 10.84 -17.35
CA LEU A 156 10.45 12.02 -16.90
C LEU A 156 10.45 13.13 -17.97
N ASN A 157 9.51 14.06 -17.83
CA ASN A 157 9.24 15.14 -18.79
C ASN A 157 10.28 16.27 -18.82
N LYS A 158 11.56 15.95 -18.57
CA LYS A 158 12.72 16.86 -18.71
C LYS A 158 12.53 18.20 -17.97
N GLY A 159 11.94 18.15 -16.78
CA GLY A 159 11.78 19.30 -15.90
C GLY A 159 10.58 20.20 -16.21
N ALA A 160 9.65 19.75 -17.05
CA ALA A 160 8.37 20.43 -17.22
C ALA A 160 7.57 20.39 -15.90
N SER A 161 7.53 19.22 -15.23
CA SER A 161 6.99 19.12 -13.87
C SER A 161 7.93 19.81 -12.86
N LYS A 162 7.36 20.72 -12.07
CA LYS A 162 8.09 21.51 -11.07
C LYS A 162 7.35 21.58 -9.75
N TRP A 163 8.12 21.52 -8.69
CA TRP A 163 7.69 21.84 -7.33
C TRP A 163 7.26 23.32 -7.23
N ALA A 164 6.52 23.67 -6.17
CA ALA A 164 6.07 25.04 -5.89
C ALA A 164 7.23 26.04 -5.72
N ASN A 165 8.41 25.55 -5.33
CA ASN A 165 9.66 26.31 -5.26
C ASN A 165 10.43 26.39 -6.60
N ASN A 166 9.80 25.99 -7.72
CA ASN A 166 10.35 25.97 -9.08
C ASN A 166 11.47 24.95 -9.35
N GLN A 167 11.85 24.11 -8.38
CA GLN A 167 12.78 23.01 -8.64
C GLN A 167 12.12 21.95 -9.53
N PRO A 168 12.85 21.39 -10.52
CA PRO A 168 12.31 20.33 -11.37
C PRO A 168 12.07 19.05 -10.56
N VAL A 169 11.09 18.27 -10.98
CA VAL A 169 10.89 16.90 -10.49
C VAL A 169 11.85 15.99 -11.25
N ILE A 170 12.75 15.33 -10.51
CA ILE A 170 13.79 14.45 -11.07
C ILE A 170 13.68 13.02 -10.52
N ALA A 171 14.38 12.07 -11.13
CA ALA A 171 14.36 10.66 -10.73
C ALA A 171 14.76 10.47 -9.26
N GLN A 172 15.73 11.27 -8.77
CA GLN A 172 16.17 11.23 -7.38
C GLN A 172 15.02 11.51 -6.39
N ASN A 173 14.02 12.33 -6.74
CA ASN A 173 12.89 12.59 -5.85
C ASN A 173 12.03 11.35 -5.59
N PHE A 174 11.93 10.44 -6.56
CA PHE A 174 11.23 9.17 -6.40
C PHE A 174 12.07 8.14 -5.64
N ILE A 175 13.39 8.13 -5.87
CA ILE A 175 14.33 7.32 -5.09
C ILE A 175 14.24 7.73 -3.62
N ASP A 176 14.39 9.02 -3.31
CA ASP A 176 14.36 9.55 -1.94
C ASP A 176 13.07 9.19 -1.19
N TYR A 177 11.92 9.19 -1.86
CA TYR A 177 10.66 8.75 -1.27
C TYR A 177 10.72 7.27 -0.84
N ILE A 178 11.19 6.39 -1.72
CA ILE A 178 11.34 4.97 -1.40
C ILE A 178 12.34 4.76 -0.28
N LEU A 179 13.44 5.52 -0.25
CA LEU A 179 14.42 5.44 0.83
C LEU A 179 13.84 5.89 2.17
N TYR A 180 13.00 6.93 2.21
CA TYR A 180 12.26 7.30 3.42
C TYR A 180 11.32 6.20 3.88
N VAL A 181 10.57 5.58 2.97
CA VAL A 181 9.64 4.49 3.32
C VAL A 181 10.38 3.25 3.84
N LEU A 182 11.52 2.90 3.23
CA LEU A 182 12.34 1.75 3.63
C LEU A 182 13.26 2.02 4.83
N ASN A 183 13.37 3.26 5.30
CA ASN A 183 14.17 3.57 6.48
C ASN A 183 13.33 3.31 7.74
N ILE A 184 13.69 2.29 8.53
CA ILE A 184 12.92 1.91 9.73
C ILE A 184 12.87 3.03 10.79
N ASN A 185 13.80 3.99 10.76
CA ASN A 185 13.78 5.18 11.61
C ASN A 185 12.56 6.08 11.35
N VAL A 186 11.94 5.97 10.17
CA VAL A 186 10.79 6.79 9.75
C VAL A 186 9.48 6.18 10.24
N ALA A 187 9.41 4.84 10.32
CA ALA A 187 8.21 4.05 10.61
C ALA A 187 7.05 4.40 9.66
N SER A 188 7.27 4.22 8.35
CA SER A 188 6.26 4.52 7.34
C SER A 188 5.19 3.42 7.25
N PRO A 189 3.89 3.77 7.31
CA PRO A 189 2.81 2.80 7.09
C PRO A 189 2.74 2.28 5.64
N ASN A 190 3.56 2.82 4.72
CA ASN A 190 3.66 2.37 3.34
C ASN A 190 4.73 1.29 3.12
N LEU A 191 5.45 0.86 4.17
CA LEU A 191 6.54 -0.12 4.06
C LEU A 191 6.13 -1.38 3.32
N VAL A 192 5.05 -2.05 3.74
CA VAL A 192 4.59 -3.30 3.12
C VAL A 192 4.20 -3.10 1.64
N LYS A 193 3.60 -1.96 1.30
CA LYS A 193 3.26 -1.62 -0.09
C LYS A 193 4.52 -1.44 -0.95
N VAL A 194 5.57 -0.85 -0.40
CA VAL A 194 6.85 -0.68 -1.10
C VAL A 194 7.59 -2.03 -1.23
N LEU A 195 7.55 -2.88 -0.20
CA LEU A 195 8.15 -4.21 -0.27
C LEU A 195 7.45 -5.12 -1.29
N SER A 196 6.14 -4.99 -1.50
CA SER A 196 5.41 -5.75 -2.52
C SER A 196 5.81 -5.39 -3.97
N LEU A 197 6.47 -4.24 -4.16
CA LEU A 197 7.06 -3.87 -5.44
C LEU A 197 8.22 -4.78 -5.83
N ASN A 198 8.79 -5.54 -4.89
CA ASN A 198 9.92 -6.45 -5.11
C ASN A 198 11.11 -5.75 -5.80
N ILE A 199 11.40 -4.51 -5.38
CA ILE A 199 12.59 -3.76 -5.81
C ILE A 199 13.82 -4.50 -5.29
N LYS A 200 14.82 -4.70 -6.15
CA LYS A 200 16.06 -5.41 -5.79
C LYS A 200 16.70 -4.81 -4.53
N ASN A 201 17.06 -5.68 -3.59
CA ASN A 201 17.65 -5.39 -2.28
C ASN A 201 16.76 -4.62 -1.29
N ALA A 202 15.50 -4.31 -1.60
CA ALA A 202 14.61 -3.62 -0.65
C ALA A 202 14.31 -4.49 0.58
N GLN A 203 13.94 -5.75 0.38
CA GLN A 203 13.69 -6.70 1.48
C GLN A 203 14.97 -6.93 2.30
N LYS A 204 16.09 -7.17 1.61
CA LYS A 204 17.41 -7.36 2.24
C LYS A 204 17.84 -6.17 3.10
N MET A 205 17.56 -4.95 2.64
CA MET A 205 17.86 -3.74 3.41
C MET A 205 17.00 -3.64 4.68
N ILE A 206 15.72 -4.02 4.62
CA ILE A 206 14.86 -4.07 5.81
C ILE A 206 15.33 -5.15 6.78
N SER A 207 15.60 -6.36 6.28
CA SER A 207 16.15 -7.47 7.06
C SER A 207 17.44 -7.04 7.79
N LEU A 208 18.37 -6.40 7.08
CA LEU A 208 19.64 -5.92 7.66
C LEU A 208 19.43 -4.83 8.73
N GLN A 209 18.51 -3.88 8.51
CA GLN A 209 18.17 -2.88 9.52
C GLN A 209 17.58 -3.53 10.78
N GLN A 210 16.72 -4.53 10.63
CA GLN A 210 16.15 -5.27 11.75
C GLN A 210 17.22 -6.09 12.49
N ASP A 211 18.12 -6.75 11.78
CA ASP A 211 19.25 -7.49 12.36
C ASP A 211 20.23 -6.56 13.08
N TYR A 212 20.45 -5.35 12.55
CA TYR A 212 21.28 -4.35 13.21
C TYR A 212 20.66 -3.86 14.53
N VAL A 213 19.36 -3.54 14.52
CA VAL A 213 18.61 -3.20 15.74
C VAL A 213 18.68 -4.35 16.74
N SER A 214 18.51 -5.59 16.27
CA SER A 214 18.68 -6.81 17.05
C SER A 214 20.00 -6.85 17.81
N LYS A 215 21.10 -6.56 17.12
CA LYS A 215 22.43 -6.70 17.71
C LYS A 215 22.88 -5.50 18.55
N PHE A 216 22.62 -4.27 18.11
CA PHE A 216 23.21 -3.06 18.71
C PHE A 216 22.21 -2.21 19.50
N GLY A 217 20.94 -2.45 19.30
CA GLY A 217 19.86 -1.87 20.09
C GLY A 217 19.37 -0.50 19.72
N ASN A 218 19.95 0.08 18.67
CA ASN A 218 19.44 1.26 18.01
C ASN A 218 19.47 1.02 16.51
N PRO A 219 18.51 1.58 15.75
CA PRO A 219 18.59 1.55 14.30
C PRO A 219 19.82 2.30 13.82
N TYR A 220 20.47 1.76 12.78
CA TYR A 220 21.56 2.47 12.11
C TYR A 220 20.99 3.73 11.45
N LEU A 221 21.58 4.90 11.74
CA LEU A 221 20.94 6.19 11.41
C LEU A 221 20.85 6.48 9.90
N ASN A 222 21.76 5.95 9.09
CA ASN A 222 21.87 6.27 7.67
C ASN A 222 22.13 5.01 6.80
N PRO A 223 21.15 4.08 6.72
CA PRO A 223 21.33 2.78 6.07
C PRO A 223 21.61 2.87 4.56
N PHE A 224 21.26 3.99 3.93
CA PHE A 224 21.47 4.24 2.51
C PHE A 224 22.67 5.14 2.20
N GLY A 225 23.38 5.63 3.22
CA GLY A 225 24.55 6.51 3.05
C GLY A 225 24.22 7.84 2.38
N GLN A 226 23.01 8.34 2.57
CA GLN A 226 22.56 9.60 2.01
C GLN A 226 23.30 10.78 2.66
N LYS A 227 23.85 11.68 1.85
CA LYS A 227 24.41 12.94 2.32
C LYS A 227 23.29 13.92 2.67
N ARG A 228 23.42 14.66 3.77
CA ARG A 228 22.46 15.68 4.23
C ARG A 228 22.59 16.95 3.39
N TYR A 229 21.52 17.72 3.30
CA TYR A 229 21.58 19.07 2.78
C TYR A 229 22.07 20.06 3.86
N VAL A 230 22.82 21.08 3.42
CA VAL A 230 23.26 22.20 4.25
C VAL A 230 23.00 23.51 3.51
N LYS A 231 22.64 24.54 4.28
CA LYS A 231 22.42 25.91 3.77
C LYS A 231 23.62 26.76 4.12
N ASP A 232 24.30 27.30 3.11
CA ASP A 232 25.39 28.25 3.29
C ASP A 232 24.82 29.54 3.91
N GLN A 233 25.30 29.91 5.10
CA GLN A 233 24.82 31.07 5.83
C GLN A 233 25.13 32.41 5.17
N LYS A 234 26.16 32.48 4.32
CA LYS A 234 26.59 33.70 3.62
C LYS A 234 25.88 33.88 2.30
N THR A 235 25.71 32.79 1.54
CA THR A 235 25.13 32.86 0.18
C THR A 235 23.66 32.46 0.14
N GLY A 236 23.14 31.82 1.19
CA GLY A 236 21.79 31.24 1.24
C GLY A 236 21.60 30.02 0.36
N LYS A 237 22.63 29.59 -0.38
CA LYS A 237 22.57 28.44 -1.29
C LYS A 237 22.50 27.14 -0.50
N VAL A 238 21.63 26.24 -0.94
CA VAL A 238 21.51 24.88 -0.40
C VAL A 238 22.29 23.92 -1.28
N SER A 239 23.03 22.99 -0.67
CA SER A 239 23.76 21.92 -1.36
C SER A 239 23.97 20.73 -0.44
N LEU A 240 24.36 19.58 -1.01
CA LEU A 240 24.77 18.42 -0.22
C LEU A 240 26.06 18.70 0.57
N ASP A 241 26.13 18.14 1.77
CA ASP A 241 27.33 18.13 2.61
C ASP A 241 28.31 17.06 2.10
N PHE A 242 29.20 17.47 1.19
CA PHE A 242 30.20 16.57 0.63
C PHE A 242 31.28 16.16 1.65
N ASP A 243 31.47 16.96 2.72
CA ASP A 243 32.40 16.65 3.80
C ASP A 243 31.81 15.64 4.80
N GLN A 244 30.50 15.43 4.80
CA GLN A 244 29.86 14.37 5.57
C GLN A 244 30.42 13.00 5.17
N LYS A 245 31.02 12.33 6.15
CA LYS A 245 31.34 10.91 6.05
C LYS A 245 30.07 10.09 6.20
N VAL A 246 29.93 9.10 5.32
CA VAL A 246 28.78 8.18 5.27
C VAL A 246 29.28 6.76 5.48
N PHE A 247 28.42 5.88 5.99
CA PHE A 247 28.82 4.52 6.37
C PHE A 247 29.93 4.49 7.43
N GLU A 248 29.77 5.30 8.49
CA GLU A 248 30.67 5.25 9.66
C GLU A 248 30.11 4.30 10.71
N SER A 249 31.01 3.62 11.43
CA SER A 249 30.67 2.83 12.61
C SER A 249 29.97 3.71 13.64
N GLN A 250 28.81 3.25 14.13
CA GLN A 250 28.02 3.93 15.15
C GLN A 250 28.08 3.21 16.49
N ASN A 251 28.44 1.92 16.48
CA ASN A 251 28.58 1.08 17.65
C ASN A 251 29.85 0.23 17.55
N SER A 252 30.49 -0.08 18.68
CA SER A 252 31.66 -0.97 18.70
C SER A 252 31.32 -2.34 18.11
N GLY A 253 32.07 -2.80 17.10
CA GLY A 253 31.88 -4.13 16.50
C GLY A 253 30.81 -4.18 15.41
N ASP A 254 30.35 -3.04 14.90
CA ASP A 254 29.33 -2.94 13.84
C ASP A 254 29.89 -2.84 12.42
N GLU A 255 31.21 -2.91 12.25
CA GLU A 255 31.90 -2.61 10.99
C GLU A 255 31.46 -3.54 9.86
N GLU A 256 31.17 -4.81 10.16
CA GLU A 256 30.65 -5.77 9.20
C GLU A 256 29.23 -5.40 8.73
N TYR A 257 28.37 -4.95 9.63
CA TYR A 257 27.02 -4.51 9.26
C TYR A 257 27.08 -3.23 8.44
N VAL A 258 27.97 -2.29 8.79
CA VAL A 258 28.18 -1.05 8.04
C VAL A 258 28.67 -1.36 6.63
N ALA A 259 29.56 -2.34 6.46
CA ALA A 259 29.97 -2.82 5.15
C ALA A 259 28.80 -3.45 4.35
N GLN A 260 27.94 -4.23 5.01
CA GLN A 260 26.74 -4.79 4.39
C GLN A 260 25.72 -3.70 3.99
N PHE A 261 25.51 -2.67 4.82
CA PHE A 261 24.66 -1.53 4.47
C PHE A 261 25.18 -0.84 3.22
N LYS A 262 26.49 -0.57 3.18
CA LYS A 262 27.14 0.05 2.03
C LYS A 262 26.96 -0.78 0.75
N GLU A 263 27.17 -2.10 0.84
CA GLU A 263 27.03 -2.99 -0.32
C GLU A 263 25.58 -3.12 -0.80
N ASN A 264 24.62 -3.24 0.13
CA ASN A 264 23.21 -3.33 -0.22
C ASN A 264 22.66 -2.01 -0.79
N ALA A 265 23.10 -0.87 -0.25
CA ALA A 265 22.73 0.45 -0.75
C ALA A 265 23.29 0.69 -2.17
N ARG A 266 24.52 0.27 -2.43
CA ARG A 266 25.15 0.36 -3.75
C ARG A 266 24.43 -0.47 -4.82
N ASN A 267 23.89 -1.62 -4.43
CA ASN A 267 23.17 -2.52 -5.32
C ASN A 267 21.64 -2.35 -5.21
N PHE A 268 21.16 -1.24 -4.64
CA PHE A 268 19.73 -1.00 -4.50
C PHE A 268 19.08 -0.84 -5.88
N GLY A 269 17.95 -1.52 -6.11
CA GLY A 269 17.32 -1.68 -7.41
C GLY A 269 16.68 -0.44 -8.03
N MET A 270 17.06 0.78 -7.64
CA MET A 270 16.58 2.01 -8.26
C MET A 270 17.77 2.85 -8.72
N TYR A 271 17.76 3.21 -10.00
CA TYR A 271 18.89 3.85 -10.66
C TYR A 271 18.48 5.09 -11.44
N THR A 272 19.39 6.04 -11.61
CA THR A 272 19.24 7.23 -12.45
C THR A 272 20.41 7.38 -13.42
N GLY A 273 20.26 8.25 -14.43
CA GLY A 273 21.34 8.57 -15.36
C GLY A 273 22.18 9.78 -14.92
N GLN A 274 21.84 10.45 -13.82
CA GLN A 274 22.66 11.55 -13.28
C GLN A 274 24.00 11.01 -12.77
N ILE A 275 25.10 11.46 -13.37
CA ILE A 275 26.43 10.90 -13.08
C ILE A 275 26.99 11.44 -11.77
N PHE A 276 26.82 12.73 -11.50
CA PHE A 276 27.42 13.42 -10.37
C PHE A 276 26.38 14.10 -9.49
N GLU A 277 26.57 14.08 -8.17
CA GLU A 277 25.62 14.65 -7.20
C GLU A 277 25.61 16.19 -7.19
N GLN A 278 26.70 16.82 -7.62
CA GLN A 278 26.88 18.27 -7.54
C GLN A 278 26.01 19.07 -8.50
N MET A 279 25.67 18.49 -9.65
CA MET A 279 25.08 19.20 -10.79
C MET A 279 24.50 18.20 -11.81
N THR A 280 23.62 18.69 -12.67
CA THR A 280 23.02 17.91 -13.76
C THR A 280 24.05 17.52 -14.81
N ASN A 281 23.76 16.46 -15.58
CA ASN A 281 24.68 16.03 -16.66
C ASN A 281 24.88 17.16 -17.69
N LYS A 282 23.84 17.95 -17.96
CA LYS A 282 23.91 19.11 -18.86
C LYS A 282 24.87 20.18 -18.34
N GLU A 283 24.78 20.54 -17.06
CA GLU A 283 25.67 21.55 -16.44
C GLU A 283 27.13 21.10 -16.49
N VAL A 284 27.40 19.80 -16.28
CA VAL A 284 28.74 19.22 -16.42
C VAL A 284 29.27 19.43 -17.84
N VAL A 285 28.49 19.03 -18.85
CA VAL A 285 28.89 19.15 -20.25
C VAL A 285 29.13 20.62 -20.61
N ASP A 286 28.21 21.52 -20.25
CA ASP A 286 28.33 22.94 -20.53
C ASP A 286 29.60 23.54 -19.88
N LEU A 287 29.92 23.16 -18.63
CA LEU A 287 31.14 23.58 -17.93
C LEU A 287 32.42 23.02 -18.54
N VAL A 288 32.43 21.74 -18.90
CA VAL A 288 33.58 21.06 -19.52
C VAL A 288 33.84 21.63 -20.90
N GLN A 289 32.80 21.89 -21.70
CA GLN A 289 32.94 22.49 -23.02
C GLN A 289 33.49 23.92 -22.94
N ALA A 290 32.99 24.72 -22.00
CA ALA A 290 33.53 26.06 -21.76
C ALA A 290 35.01 26.06 -21.31
N ASN A 291 35.50 24.95 -20.77
CA ASN A 291 36.87 24.78 -20.25
C ASN A 291 37.59 23.57 -20.88
N LEU A 292 37.31 23.25 -22.14
CA LEU A 292 37.72 21.98 -22.75
C LEU A 292 39.24 21.80 -22.79
N SER A 293 39.97 22.89 -23.01
CA SER A 293 41.44 22.90 -22.99
C SER A 293 42.03 22.53 -21.63
N LEU A 294 41.28 22.71 -20.54
CA LEU A 294 41.67 22.33 -19.18
C LEU A 294 41.21 20.92 -18.80
N ASN A 295 40.31 20.32 -19.58
CA ASN A 295 39.70 19.01 -19.29
C ASN A 295 39.68 18.08 -20.53
N PRO A 296 40.81 17.89 -21.24
CA PRO A 296 40.83 17.16 -22.52
C PRO A 296 40.46 15.67 -22.39
N ASN A 297 40.65 15.08 -21.21
CA ASN A 297 40.38 13.67 -20.94
C ASN A 297 39.11 13.45 -20.09
N PHE A 298 38.23 14.46 -20.04
CA PHE A 298 37.01 14.36 -19.24
C PHE A 298 36.11 13.21 -19.71
N SER A 299 35.58 12.47 -18.75
CA SER A 299 34.62 11.36 -18.91
C SER A 299 33.74 11.20 -17.67
N ALA A 300 32.75 10.31 -17.71
CA ALA A 300 31.90 9.94 -16.56
C ALA A 300 32.68 9.34 -15.37
N ASN A 301 33.95 8.99 -15.54
CA ASN A 301 34.83 8.49 -14.47
C ASN A 301 35.70 9.58 -13.83
N SER A 302 35.64 10.82 -14.31
CA SER A 302 36.44 11.93 -13.78
C SER A 302 36.02 12.27 -12.35
N THR A 303 36.98 12.70 -11.54
CA THR A 303 36.75 13.10 -10.14
C THR A 303 36.81 14.61 -9.93
N GLU A 304 37.12 15.37 -10.97
CA GLU A 304 37.25 16.83 -10.91
C GLU A 304 37.01 17.50 -12.27
N ILE A 305 36.68 18.79 -12.24
CA ILE A 305 36.62 19.69 -13.39
C ILE A 305 37.47 20.91 -13.09
N ASN A 306 38.42 21.22 -13.96
CA ASN A 306 39.20 22.44 -13.92
C ASN A 306 38.43 23.57 -14.62
N VAL A 307 38.16 24.66 -13.91
CA VAL A 307 37.43 25.81 -14.46
C VAL A 307 38.19 27.11 -14.26
N VAL A 308 37.94 28.09 -15.13
CA VAL A 308 38.37 29.49 -14.92
C VAL A 308 37.17 30.29 -14.44
N GLN A 309 37.23 30.78 -13.20
CA GLN A 309 36.25 31.70 -12.63
C GLN A 309 36.97 32.99 -12.22
N ASN A 310 36.49 34.15 -12.67
CA ASN A 310 37.08 35.47 -12.37
C ASN A 310 38.59 35.57 -12.69
N ASN A 311 39.02 35.06 -13.85
CA ASN A 311 40.43 34.97 -14.28
C ASN A 311 41.34 34.13 -13.33
N GLN A 312 40.77 33.36 -12.41
CA GLN A 312 41.51 32.44 -11.55
C GLN A 312 41.11 31.00 -11.85
N ARG A 313 42.08 30.09 -11.83
CA ARG A 313 41.83 28.66 -11.95
C ARG A 313 41.27 28.12 -10.64
N SER A 314 40.16 27.42 -10.70
CA SER A 314 39.59 26.68 -9.57
C SER A 314 39.25 25.25 -10.00
N VAL A 315 39.13 24.36 -9.01
CA VAL A 315 38.85 22.94 -9.23
C VAL A 315 37.52 22.61 -8.56
N ILE A 316 36.59 22.05 -9.32
CA ILE A 316 35.33 21.52 -8.80
C ILE A 316 35.52 20.03 -8.60
N LYS A 317 35.41 19.55 -7.36
CA LYS A 317 35.42 18.11 -7.06
C LYS A 317 34.09 17.47 -7.42
N LEU A 318 34.15 16.29 -8.02
CA LEU A 318 32.98 15.52 -8.44
C LEU A 318 32.80 14.28 -7.57
N THR A 319 31.55 14.00 -7.22
CA THR A 319 31.16 12.80 -6.46
C THR A 319 30.15 12.05 -7.30
N LYS A 320 30.43 10.78 -7.59
CA LYS A 320 29.52 9.93 -8.36
C LYS A 320 28.21 9.75 -7.59
N ASN A 321 27.10 9.87 -8.29
CA ASN A 321 25.80 9.55 -7.73
C ASN A 321 25.77 8.06 -7.35
N PRO A 322 25.46 7.70 -6.09
CA PRO A 322 25.40 6.30 -5.65
C PRO A 322 24.33 5.48 -6.38
N PHE A 323 23.33 6.14 -6.97
CA PHE A 323 22.26 5.54 -7.76
C PHE A 323 22.49 5.63 -9.27
N LEU A 324 23.70 6.01 -9.74
CA LEU A 324 24.02 5.96 -11.16
C LEU A 324 23.83 4.54 -11.70
N ASP A 325 23.10 4.41 -12.81
CA ASP A 325 22.85 3.12 -13.45
C ASP A 325 24.17 2.44 -13.88
N PRO A 326 24.54 1.29 -13.27
CA PRO A 326 25.80 0.62 -13.59
C PRO A 326 25.82 0.00 -14.99
N SER A 327 24.65 -0.19 -15.62
CA SER A 327 24.52 -0.76 -16.96
C SER A 327 24.60 0.29 -18.07
N GLN A 328 24.46 1.58 -17.73
CA GLN A 328 24.57 2.67 -18.69
C GLN A 328 26.05 3.01 -18.94
N VAL A 329 26.39 3.25 -20.21
CA VAL A 329 27.71 3.73 -20.61
C VAL A 329 27.60 5.13 -21.19
N PHE A 330 28.53 6.00 -20.83
CA PHE A 330 28.59 7.38 -21.29
C PHE A 330 29.85 7.62 -22.13
N ASP A 331 29.66 8.05 -23.37
CA ASP A 331 30.73 8.21 -24.34
C ASP A 331 31.25 9.66 -24.41
N GLY A 332 32.58 9.79 -24.25
CA GLY A 332 33.32 11.04 -24.42
C GLY A 332 33.03 12.14 -23.38
N PRO A 333 33.60 13.35 -23.59
CA PRO A 333 33.41 14.49 -22.68
C PRO A 333 32.00 15.09 -22.75
N ASN A 334 31.22 14.72 -23.78
CA ASN A 334 29.82 15.12 -23.94
C ASN A 334 28.85 14.22 -23.17
N LEU A 335 29.34 13.18 -22.50
CA LEU A 335 28.55 12.26 -21.69
C LEU A 335 27.34 11.71 -22.47
N ILE A 336 27.56 11.25 -23.71
CA ILE A 336 26.49 10.74 -24.56
C ILE A 336 26.08 9.35 -24.04
N PRO A 337 24.83 9.13 -23.59
CA PRO A 337 24.38 7.82 -23.13
C PRO A 337 24.32 6.85 -24.31
N ARG A 338 24.86 5.65 -24.14
CA ARG A 338 24.96 4.63 -25.19
C ARG A 338 23.65 3.87 -25.41
N TYR A 339 22.93 3.57 -24.33
CA TYR A 339 21.69 2.80 -24.37
C TYR A 339 20.50 3.71 -24.09
N ASP A 340 19.66 3.88 -25.10
CA ASP A 340 18.48 4.77 -25.05
C ASP A 340 17.28 4.18 -24.28
N PHE A 341 17.37 2.90 -23.90
CA PHE A 341 16.41 2.19 -23.06
C PHE A 341 16.79 2.21 -21.56
N LEU A 342 17.99 2.74 -21.24
CA LEU A 342 18.46 2.99 -19.89
C LEU A 342 18.46 4.49 -19.57
N PRO A 343 18.36 4.89 -18.30
CA PRO A 343 18.53 6.28 -17.87
C PRO A 343 19.82 6.91 -18.40
N GLY A 344 19.72 8.10 -19.02
CA GLY A 344 20.86 8.86 -19.54
C GLY A 344 21.11 10.20 -18.85
N ASP A 345 20.21 10.63 -17.97
CA ASP A 345 20.31 11.87 -17.20
C ASP A 345 19.45 11.79 -15.91
N GLU A 346 19.36 12.90 -15.18
CA GLU A 346 18.57 13.04 -13.94
C GLU A 346 17.06 12.82 -14.13
N TYR A 347 16.59 12.80 -15.38
CA TYR A 347 15.19 12.57 -15.72
C TYR A 347 14.91 11.11 -16.14
N GLY A 348 15.90 10.21 -16.08
CA GLY A 348 15.69 8.78 -16.22
C GLY A 348 15.69 8.07 -14.86
N LEU A 349 14.69 7.22 -14.63
CA LEU A 349 14.63 6.29 -13.50
C LEU A 349 14.57 4.86 -14.02
N ARG A 350 15.36 3.94 -13.48
CA ARG A 350 15.20 2.50 -13.72
C ARG A 350 14.92 1.80 -12.41
N ILE A 351 13.90 0.94 -12.42
CA ILE A 351 13.57 0.04 -11.32
C ILE A 351 13.89 -1.38 -11.76
N GLN A 352 14.78 -2.04 -11.02
CA GLN A 352 15.11 -3.45 -11.18
C GLN A 352 14.40 -4.28 -10.10
N PHE A 353 13.84 -5.41 -10.50
CA PHE A 353 13.15 -6.32 -9.60
C PHE A 353 14.06 -7.45 -9.13
N GLU A 354 13.70 -8.08 -8.02
CA GLU A 354 14.34 -9.33 -7.59
C GLU A 354 14.18 -10.42 -8.64
N ASP A 355 15.23 -11.23 -8.86
CA ASP A 355 15.22 -12.33 -9.84
C ASP A 355 14.14 -13.38 -9.50
N SER A 356 13.84 -13.55 -8.20
CA SER A 356 12.78 -14.43 -7.69
C SER A 356 11.35 -13.88 -7.93
N ALA A 357 11.22 -12.61 -8.32
CA ALA A 357 9.96 -11.88 -8.39
C ALA A 357 9.85 -10.93 -9.60
N ALA A 358 10.43 -11.32 -10.74
CA ALA A 358 10.21 -10.64 -12.02
C ALA A 358 8.71 -10.54 -12.37
N LYS A 359 8.31 -9.46 -13.04
CA LYS A 359 6.89 -9.09 -13.17
C LYS A 359 6.32 -9.41 -14.55
N LYS A 360 5.07 -9.85 -14.60
CA LYS A 360 4.29 -9.77 -15.85
C LYS A 360 3.81 -8.34 -16.07
N PHE A 361 3.53 -7.96 -17.33
CA PHE A 361 3.10 -6.60 -17.67
C PHE A 361 1.90 -6.14 -16.85
N ILE A 362 0.84 -6.96 -16.72
CA ILE A 362 -0.34 -6.59 -15.94
C ILE A 362 -0.03 -6.30 -14.47
N ASN A 363 0.91 -7.04 -13.86
CA ASN A 363 1.34 -6.83 -12.48
C ASN A 363 2.15 -5.55 -12.37
N LEU A 364 3.09 -5.32 -13.30
CA LEU A 364 3.88 -4.10 -13.36
C LEU A 364 3.00 -2.87 -13.59
N PHE A 365 2.01 -2.97 -14.48
CA PHE A 365 1.03 -1.93 -14.72
C PHE A 365 0.29 -1.59 -13.42
N ARG A 366 -0.20 -2.59 -12.70
CA ARG A 366 -0.91 -2.38 -11.43
C ARG A 366 -0.01 -1.92 -10.26
N GLN A 367 1.28 -2.26 -10.25
CA GLN A 367 2.21 -2.03 -9.13
C GLN A 367 3.15 -0.82 -9.29
N ILE A 368 3.46 -0.42 -10.52
CA ILE A 368 4.44 0.64 -10.79
C ILE A 368 3.85 1.76 -11.64
N ILE A 369 3.02 1.43 -12.63
CA ILE A 369 2.47 2.42 -13.57
C ILE A 369 1.21 3.07 -13.01
N HIS A 370 0.13 2.30 -12.85
CA HIS A 370 -1.15 2.77 -12.36
C HIS A 370 -1.15 3.25 -10.89
N PRO A 371 -0.36 2.71 -9.95
CA PRO A 371 -0.66 2.93 -8.55
C PRO A 371 -0.05 4.19 -7.96
N ASP A 372 -0.80 4.72 -7.02
CA ASP A 372 -0.46 5.76 -6.06
C ASP A 372 0.50 5.23 -4.95
N ILE A 373 1.51 4.41 -5.29
CA ILE A 373 2.47 3.88 -4.30
C ILE A 373 3.77 4.68 -4.31
N ILE A 374 4.27 5.01 -5.50
CA ILE A 374 5.55 5.71 -5.66
C ILE A 374 5.24 7.18 -5.94
N PHE A 375 5.45 8.04 -4.94
CA PHE A 375 5.36 9.49 -5.11
C PHE A 375 6.75 10.11 -5.12
N PRO A 376 6.95 11.27 -5.76
CA PRO A 376 8.19 12.02 -5.56
C PRO A 376 8.15 12.72 -4.19
N ILE A 377 9.31 12.99 -3.61
CA ILE A 377 9.48 13.90 -2.48
C ILE A 377 10.69 14.80 -2.69
N ASN A 378 10.54 16.07 -2.32
CA ASN A 378 11.65 17.01 -2.33
C ASN A 378 12.43 16.91 -1.01
N ARG A 379 13.49 16.08 -1.00
CA ARG A 379 14.29 15.84 0.21
C ARG A 379 14.98 17.09 0.72
N GLU A 380 15.46 17.96 -0.17
CA GLU A 380 16.07 19.24 0.20
C GLU A 380 15.10 20.09 1.03
N PHE A 381 13.86 20.25 0.56
CA PHE A 381 12.81 20.96 1.29
C PHE A 381 12.48 20.30 2.63
N VAL A 382 12.36 18.96 2.64
CA VAL A 382 12.07 18.21 3.88
C VAL A 382 13.14 18.45 4.93
N GLU A 383 14.42 18.40 4.56
CA GLU A 383 15.53 18.55 5.52
C GLU A 383 15.74 20.01 5.96
N ILE A 384 15.66 20.96 5.03
CA ILE A 384 16.02 22.36 5.29
C ILE A 384 14.84 23.20 5.77
N GLU A 385 13.71 23.14 5.07
CA GLU A 385 12.59 24.07 5.29
C GLU A 385 11.53 23.45 6.21
N ALA A 386 11.20 22.16 6.04
CA ALA A 386 10.28 21.48 6.96
C ALA A 386 10.94 21.10 8.30
N GLY A 387 12.27 20.99 8.35
CA GLY A 387 13.01 20.61 9.56
C GLY A 387 12.92 19.10 9.88
N GLY A 388 12.91 18.27 8.85
CA GLY A 388 12.92 16.81 8.92
C GLY A 388 11.58 16.14 8.63
N ILE A 389 11.63 14.83 8.36
CA ILE A 389 10.46 14.05 7.91
C ILE A 389 9.31 14.00 8.91
N ASN A 390 9.57 14.18 10.21
CA ASN A 390 8.52 14.22 11.24
C ASN A 390 7.70 15.51 11.20
N ASN A 391 8.29 16.59 10.70
CA ASN A 391 7.66 17.91 10.62
C ASN A 391 7.06 18.18 9.22
N PHE A 392 7.45 17.40 8.22
CA PHE A 392 6.88 17.48 6.88
C PHE A 392 5.35 17.30 6.93
N GLY A 393 4.62 18.19 6.27
CA GLY A 393 3.17 18.14 6.15
C GLY A 393 2.37 18.40 7.44
N THR A 394 2.98 18.86 8.54
CA THR A 394 2.22 19.21 9.75
C THR A 394 1.38 20.49 9.59
N ASP A 395 1.79 21.36 8.67
CA ASP A 395 1.10 22.58 8.28
C ASP A 395 1.50 22.95 6.83
N LEU A 396 0.85 23.97 6.26
CA LEU A 396 1.06 24.37 4.86
C LEU A 396 2.48 24.88 4.58
N SER A 397 3.14 25.51 5.55
CA SER A 397 4.52 26.01 5.37
C SER A 397 5.55 24.89 5.26
N LYS A 398 5.20 23.70 5.75
CA LYS A 398 6.05 22.50 5.75
C LYS A 398 5.61 21.46 4.73
N PHE A 399 4.88 21.88 3.70
CA PHE A 399 4.41 21.01 2.62
C PHE A 399 4.76 21.61 1.26
N LEU A 400 5.09 20.76 0.29
CA LEU A 400 5.47 21.18 -1.05
C LEU A 400 4.65 20.44 -2.11
N ILE A 401 4.15 21.20 -3.08
CA ILE A 401 3.22 20.76 -4.12
C ILE A 401 3.96 20.71 -5.46
N ASN A 402 3.73 19.66 -6.27
CA ASN A 402 4.11 19.65 -7.69
C ASN A 402 2.90 19.47 -8.64
N GLY A 403 1.69 19.32 -8.08
CA GLY A 403 0.46 19.08 -8.83
C GLY A 403 -0.29 20.35 -9.29
N PRO A 404 -1.54 20.17 -9.75
CA PRO A 404 -2.32 21.18 -10.45
C PRO A 404 -3.00 22.21 -9.54
N PHE A 405 -3.05 21.97 -8.23
CA PHE A 405 -3.71 22.87 -7.28
C PHE A 405 -2.80 23.29 -6.13
N ASP A 406 -2.87 24.58 -5.79
CA ASP A 406 -2.37 25.13 -4.53
C ASP A 406 -3.44 24.98 -3.44
N ILE A 407 -3.00 24.95 -2.17
CA ILE A 407 -3.92 24.99 -1.02
C ILE A 407 -4.02 26.42 -0.53
N SER A 408 -5.19 27.03 -0.69
CA SER A 408 -5.45 28.41 -0.27
C SER A 408 -5.94 28.52 1.18
N GLU A 409 -6.67 27.51 1.66
CA GLU A 409 -7.12 27.39 3.05
C GLU A 409 -7.00 25.94 3.51
N LEU A 410 -6.54 25.73 4.74
CA LEU A 410 -6.40 24.41 5.35
C LEU A 410 -6.78 24.46 6.83
N ASN A 411 -7.83 23.73 7.19
CA ASN A 411 -8.22 23.45 8.56
C ASN A 411 -8.14 21.94 8.76
N LEU A 412 -7.14 21.45 9.51
CA LEU A 412 -6.98 20.03 9.81
C LEU A 412 -7.93 19.57 10.93
N GLY A 413 -8.20 18.26 11.00
CA GLY A 413 -9.05 17.65 12.03
C GLY A 413 -10.47 17.30 11.56
N SER A 414 -11.27 16.73 12.47
CA SER A 414 -12.54 16.04 12.15
C SER A 414 -13.70 16.93 11.69
N GLN A 415 -13.55 18.25 11.79
CA GLN A 415 -14.47 19.26 11.24
C GLN A 415 -13.73 20.21 10.29
N GLY A 416 -12.63 19.72 9.73
CA GLY A 416 -11.74 20.47 8.90
C GLY A 416 -12.23 20.62 7.45
N SER A 417 -11.48 21.40 6.70
CA SER A 417 -11.71 21.60 5.27
C SER A 417 -10.44 22.07 4.59
N MET A 418 -10.37 21.87 3.28
CA MET A 418 -9.32 22.41 2.43
C MET A 418 -9.94 23.10 1.21
N ILE A 419 -9.37 24.23 0.79
CA ILE A 419 -9.73 24.88 -0.47
C ILE A 419 -8.56 24.77 -1.44
N LEU A 420 -8.80 24.09 -2.56
CA LEU A 420 -7.87 23.94 -3.66
C LEU A 420 -8.11 25.02 -4.70
N THR A 421 -7.04 25.67 -5.14
CA THR A 421 -7.08 26.68 -6.21
C THR A 421 -6.13 26.31 -7.34
N LYS A 422 -6.56 26.47 -8.59
CA LYS A 422 -5.78 26.13 -9.78
C LYS A 422 -4.43 26.86 -9.78
N ARG A 423 -3.35 26.09 -9.86
CA ARG A 423 -1.97 26.58 -9.93
C ARG A 423 -1.63 26.98 -11.37
N GLN A 424 -1.49 28.29 -11.62
CA GLN A 424 -1.20 28.79 -12.97
C GLN A 424 0.18 28.36 -13.49
N GLY A 425 1.16 28.25 -12.58
CA GLY A 425 2.53 27.81 -12.91
C GLY A 425 2.69 26.30 -13.13
N TYR A 426 1.62 25.51 -13.04
CA TYR A 426 1.66 24.09 -13.34
C TYR A 426 1.76 23.86 -14.86
N TYR A 427 2.60 22.92 -15.31
CA TYR A 427 2.95 22.76 -16.74
C TYR A 427 1.76 22.40 -17.64
N SER A 428 0.71 21.81 -17.06
CA SER A 428 -0.53 21.40 -17.73
C SER A 428 -1.73 22.17 -17.16
N SER A 429 -1.49 23.42 -16.74
CA SER A 429 -2.53 24.31 -16.21
C SER A 429 -3.57 24.66 -17.28
N ASP A 430 -3.19 24.74 -18.55
CA ASP A 430 -4.10 24.93 -19.69
C ASP A 430 -5.16 23.82 -19.80
N LYS A 431 -4.82 22.59 -19.37
CA LYS A 431 -5.71 21.41 -19.37
C LYS A 431 -6.41 21.19 -18.04
N THR A 432 -6.14 22.03 -17.04
CA THR A 432 -6.77 21.96 -15.72
C THR A 432 -8.12 22.68 -15.75
N ILE A 433 -9.20 21.95 -15.50
CA ILE A 433 -10.58 22.41 -15.70
C ILE A 433 -11.11 23.23 -14.52
N PRO A 434 -11.13 22.73 -13.27
CA PRO A 434 -11.67 23.51 -12.17
C PRO A 434 -10.67 24.58 -11.71
N ASN A 435 -11.20 25.70 -11.24
CA ASN A 435 -10.44 26.82 -10.69
C ASN A 435 -10.41 26.80 -9.15
N LYS A 436 -11.52 26.42 -8.50
CA LYS A 436 -11.67 26.41 -7.05
C LYS A 436 -12.52 25.22 -6.59
N ILE A 437 -11.97 24.36 -5.74
CA ILE A 437 -12.63 23.17 -5.20
C ILE A 437 -12.63 23.26 -3.67
N LYS A 438 -13.75 22.89 -3.05
CA LYS A 438 -13.83 22.73 -1.59
C LYS A 438 -13.82 21.26 -1.20
N VAL A 439 -12.89 20.88 -0.35
CA VAL A 439 -12.77 19.53 0.21
C VAL A 439 -13.21 19.57 1.67
N PHE A 440 -14.27 18.85 2.01
CA PHE A 440 -14.79 18.73 3.38
C PHE A 440 -14.21 17.49 4.06
N PHE A 441 -13.77 17.62 5.31
CA PHE A 441 -13.33 16.48 6.12
C PHE A 441 -14.54 15.99 6.91
N ALA A 442 -15.27 15.03 6.35
CA ALA A 442 -16.50 14.51 6.93
C ALA A 442 -16.75 13.08 6.44
N GLU A 443 -17.16 12.21 7.35
CA GLU A 443 -17.33 10.77 7.09
C GLU A 443 -18.76 10.27 7.31
N GLN A 444 -19.59 11.06 8.01
CA GLN A 444 -20.96 10.67 8.37
C GLN A 444 -21.86 10.60 7.11
N PRO A 445 -22.26 9.40 6.66
CA PRO A 445 -22.93 9.25 5.35
C PRO A 445 -24.25 10.01 5.23
N GLU A 446 -25.00 10.15 6.34
CA GLU A 446 -26.26 10.89 6.38
C GLU A 446 -26.02 12.40 6.18
N LEU A 447 -25.01 12.96 6.87
CA LEU A 447 -24.60 14.35 6.69
C LEU A 447 -24.15 14.59 5.24
N LEU A 448 -23.30 13.71 4.71
CA LEU A 448 -22.79 13.83 3.35
C LEU A 448 -23.93 13.75 2.30
N SER A 449 -24.92 12.89 2.52
CA SER A 449 -26.09 12.79 1.65
C SER A 449 -26.93 14.06 1.66
N SER A 450 -27.08 14.71 2.83
CA SER A 450 -27.70 16.04 2.93
C SER A 450 -26.88 17.11 2.22
N LEU A 451 -25.55 17.17 2.43
CA LEU A 451 -24.67 18.11 1.73
C LEU A 451 -24.71 17.94 0.20
N PHE A 452 -24.90 16.72 -0.29
CA PHE A 452 -25.08 16.46 -1.72
C PHE A 452 -26.40 17.03 -2.24
N LEU A 453 -27.51 16.78 -1.54
CA LEU A 453 -28.83 17.31 -1.88
C LEU A 453 -28.86 18.84 -1.87
N ASP A 454 -28.17 19.45 -0.90
CA ASP A 454 -28.01 20.89 -0.77
C ASP A 454 -26.96 21.48 -1.75
N GLY A 455 -26.28 20.62 -2.52
CA GLY A 455 -25.31 20.96 -3.55
C GLY A 455 -23.98 21.54 -3.05
N TYR A 456 -23.64 21.31 -1.79
CA TYR A 456 -22.31 21.61 -1.24
C TYR A 456 -21.23 20.65 -1.74
N ILE A 457 -21.60 19.39 -1.95
CA ILE A 457 -20.72 18.38 -2.55
C ILE A 457 -21.37 17.76 -3.78
N ALA A 458 -20.53 17.17 -4.62
CA ALA A 458 -20.92 16.56 -5.89
C ALA A 458 -20.70 15.04 -5.91
N LYS A 459 -20.09 14.47 -4.86
CA LYS A 459 -19.83 13.03 -4.74
C LYS A 459 -19.86 12.58 -3.28
N THR A 460 -20.53 11.46 -3.01
CA THR A 460 -20.49 10.78 -1.70
C THR A 460 -20.97 9.33 -1.80
N LYS A 461 -20.60 8.50 -0.80
CA LYS A 461 -21.26 7.22 -0.51
C LYS A 461 -22.72 7.46 -0.06
N ILE A 462 -23.63 6.58 -0.48
CA ILE A 462 -25.05 6.62 -0.13
C ILE A 462 -25.32 5.61 1.01
N PRO A 463 -25.74 6.06 2.20
CA PRO A 463 -26.18 5.15 3.25
C PRO A 463 -27.50 4.46 2.86
N SER A 464 -27.74 3.28 3.40
CA SER A 464 -28.91 2.46 3.08
C SER A 464 -30.24 3.18 3.34
N THR A 465 -30.29 4.08 4.32
CA THR A 465 -31.44 4.94 4.62
C THR A 465 -31.80 5.93 3.50
N PHE A 466 -30.84 6.32 2.66
CA PHE A 466 -31.04 7.26 1.54
C PHE A 466 -31.17 6.55 0.18
N GLN A 467 -30.78 5.29 0.05
CA GLN A 467 -30.75 4.58 -1.23
C GLN A 467 -32.13 4.54 -1.91
N SER A 468 -33.20 4.16 -1.19
CA SER A 468 -34.56 4.13 -1.75
C SER A 468 -35.02 5.51 -2.20
N ARG A 469 -34.69 6.56 -1.44
CA ARG A 469 -35.02 7.94 -1.80
C ARG A 469 -34.30 8.35 -3.08
N PHE A 470 -32.97 8.22 -3.12
CA PHE A 470 -32.17 8.59 -4.29
C PHE A 470 -32.55 7.78 -5.53
N TRP A 471 -32.94 6.52 -5.36
CA TRP A 471 -33.40 5.67 -6.46
C TRP A 471 -34.79 6.08 -6.97
N SER A 472 -35.70 6.46 -6.07
CA SER A 472 -37.07 6.85 -6.43
C SER A 472 -37.15 8.19 -7.18
N GLU A 473 -36.20 9.09 -6.95
CA GLU A 473 -36.15 10.41 -7.57
C GLU A 473 -35.31 10.39 -8.86
N GLU A 474 -35.91 10.76 -10.01
CA GLU A 474 -35.23 10.71 -11.31
C GLU A 474 -33.94 11.55 -11.37
N ARG A 475 -33.93 12.70 -10.66
CA ARG A 475 -32.80 13.63 -10.62
C ARG A 475 -31.56 13.00 -9.96
N THR A 476 -31.73 12.23 -8.90
CA THR A 476 -30.63 11.59 -8.18
C THR A 476 -30.31 10.22 -8.75
N ARG A 477 -31.31 9.46 -9.20
CA ARG A 477 -31.14 8.09 -9.74
C ARG A 477 -30.11 8.04 -10.87
N ARG A 478 -30.11 9.03 -11.77
CA ARG A 478 -29.18 9.12 -12.90
C ARG A 478 -27.70 9.30 -12.51
N TYR A 479 -27.43 9.64 -11.25
CA TYR A 479 -26.08 9.82 -10.70
C TYR A 479 -25.69 8.73 -9.71
N MET A 480 -26.56 7.72 -9.50
CA MET A 480 -26.22 6.60 -8.65
C MET A 480 -25.28 5.64 -9.37
N GLU A 481 -24.16 5.32 -8.74
CA GLU A 481 -23.13 4.41 -9.23
C GLU A 481 -22.88 3.35 -8.16
N LYS A 482 -22.89 2.07 -8.54
CA LYS A 482 -22.48 0.99 -7.66
C LYS A 482 -20.98 0.78 -7.80
N GLN A 483 -20.24 1.02 -6.73
CA GLN A 483 -18.82 0.72 -6.66
C GLN A 483 -18.66 -0.72 -6.17
N THR A 484 -17.72 -1.44 -6.76
CA THR A 484 -17.29 -2.76 -6.30
C THR A 484 -15.82 -2.71 -5.98
N GLY A 485 -15.43 -3.34 -4.89
CA GLY A 485 -14.04 -3.57 -4.58
C GLY A 485 -13.81 -5.00 -4.14
N TYR A 486 -12.53 -5.31 -3.99
CA TYR A 486 -12.05 -6.64 -3.68
C TYR A 486 -11.01 -6.53 -2.60
N GLY A 487 -11.21 -7.26 -1.53
CA GLY A 487 -10.39 -7.07 -0.35
C GLY A 487 -10.80 -7.90 0.83
N THR A 488 -10.03 -7.84 1.91
CA THR A 488 -10.37 -8.52 3.15
C THR A 488 -10.24 -7.56 4.32
N ILE A 489 -11.38 -7.20 4.90
CA ILE A 489 -11.46 -6.64 6.24
C ILE A 489 -11.59 -7.80 7.22
N GLY A 490 -10.73 -7.81 8.22
CA GLY A 490 -10.68 -8.85 9.23
C GLY A 490 -10.37 -8.30 10.61
N ILE A 491 -10.68 -9.11 11.62
CA ILE A 491 -10.25 -8.86 12.98
C ILE A 491 -8.82 -9.38 13.10
N GLN A 492 -7.89 -8.45 13.29
CA GLN A 492 -6.50 -8.74 13.64
C GLN A 492 -6.45 -9.29 15.07
N VAL A 493 -5.71 -10.38 15.27
CA VAL A 493 -5.51 -10.99 16.59
C VAL A 493 -4.04 -10.85 16.96
N ASN A 494 -3.76 -10.15 18.06
CA ASN A 494 -2.38 -9.98 18.51
C ASN A 494 -1.88 -11.25 19.21
N LEU A 495 -0.97 -11.97 18.55
CA LEU A 495 -0.36 -13.21 19.04
C LEU A 495 1.16 -13.06 19.30
N ASP A 496 1.63 -11.83 19.52
CA ASP A 496 3.02 -11.53 19.85
C ASP A 496 3.46 -12.25 21.14
N ASN A 497 4.62 -12.91 21.11
CA ASN A 497 5.15 -13.68 22.23
C ASN A 497 5.50 -12.81 23.45
N VAL A 498 5.92 -11.55 23.24
CA VAL A 498 6.40 -10.65 24.30
C VAL A 498 5.24 -9.90 24.94
N LYS A 499 4.40 -9.25 24.13
CA LYS A 499 3.27 -8.44 24.58
C LYS A 499 2.06 -9.28 24.94
N LYS A 500 1.87 -10.43 24.27
CA LYS A 500 0.67 -11.27 24.37
C LYS A 500 0.97 -12.75 24.57
N GLY A 501 2.18 -13.12 25.03
CA GLY A 501 2.52 -14.51 25.37
C GLY A 501 1.59 -15.11 26.43
N LYS A 502 1.20 -14.31 27.43
CA LYS A 502 0.25 -14.70 28.49
C LYS A 502 -1.23 -14.58 28.12
N SER A 503 -1.54 -14.12 26.91
CA SER A 503 -2.94 -13.98 26.48
C SER A 503 -3.54 -15.35 26.20
N TYR A 504 -4.79 -15.56 26.63
CA TYR A 504 -5.56 -16.74 26.25
C TYR A 504 -5.87 -16.79 24.76
N LEU A 505 -5.72 -15.69 24.04
CA LEU A 505 -5.78 -15.68 22.58
C LEU A 505 -4.70 -16.56 21.94
N GLN A 506 -3.65 -16.97 22.64
CA GLN A 506 -2.67 -17.94 22.13
C GLN A 506 -3.27 -19.34 21.92
N ASP A 507 -4.35 -19.69 22.64
CA ASP A 507 -5.09 -20.93 22.42
C ASP A 507 -5.98 -20.83 21.17
N SER A 508 -5.79 -21.76 20.22
CA SER A 508 -6.55 -21.77 18.97
C SER A 508 -8.03 -22.09 19.18
N ASP A 509 -8.41 -22.76 20.27
CA ASP A 509 -9.81 -23.05 20.58
C ASP A 509 -10.58 -21.79 20.94
N LEU A 510 -9.98 -20.86 21.69
CA LEU A 510 -10.60 -19.57 21.97
C LEU A 510 -10.80 -18.77 20.68
N ARG A 511 -9.79 -18.73 19.80
CA ARG A 511 -9.89 -18.03 18.50
C ARG A 511 -10.94 -18.66 17.60
N LYS A 512 -11.00 -19.99 17.53
CA LYS A 512 -12.04 -20.72 16.78
C LYS A 512 -13.43 -20.50 17.37
N ALA A 513 -13.56 -20.45 18.69
CA ALA A 513 -14.84 -20.12 19.35
C ALA A 513 -15.36 -18.74 18.90
N ILE A 514 -14.47 -17.73 18.82
CA ILE A 514 -14.81 -16.40 18.27
C ILE A 514 -15.15 -16.51 16.78
N LEU A 515 -14.28 -17.13 15.97
CA LEU A 515 -14.42 -17.28 14.51
C LEU A 515 -15.80 -17.83 14.09
N TYR A 516 -16.25 -18.90 14.75
CA TYR A 516 -17.52 -19.59 14.48
C TYR A 516 -18.71 -18.96 15.23
N GLY A 517 -18.44 -18.17 16.27
CA GLY A 517 -19.45 -17.56 17.14
C GLY A 517 -19.92 -16.18 16.68
N ILE A 518 -19.28 -15.60 15.66
CA ILE A 518 -19.69 -14.34 15.05
C ILE A 518 -20.45 -14.59 13.74
N ASN A 519 -21.55 -13.87 13.55
CA ASN A 519 -22.24 -13.82 12.27
C ASN A 519 -21.72 -12.61 11.48
N ARG A 520 -20.98 -12.87 10.41
CA ARG A 520 -20.36 -11.82 9.58
C ARG A 520 -21.36 -10.90 8.92
N ILE A 521 -22.59 -11.35 8.66
CA ILE A 521 -23.65 -10.48 8.12
C ILE A 521 -24.00 -9.38 9.11
N ASP A 522 -24.08 -9.70 10.40
CA ASP A 522 -24.39 -8.72 11.44
C ASP A 522 -23.27 -7.68 11.53
N LEU A 523 -22.00 -8.13 11.49
CA LEU A 523 -20.84 -7.23 11.50
C LEU A 523 -20.76 -6.35 10.24
N LEU A 524 -21.08 -6.91 9.07
CA LEU A 524 -21.10 -6.20 7.80
C LEU A 524 -22.16 -5.08 7.78
N ASN A 525 -23.34 -5.35 8.34
CA ASN A 525 -24.40 -4.35 8.50
C ASN A 525 -24.00 -3.25 9.50
N LEU A 526 -23.36 -3.63 10.62
CA LEU A 526 -22.87 -2.66 11.61
C LEU A 526 -21.79 -1.73 11.04
N TYR A 527 -20.92 -2.26 10.20
CA TYR A 527 -19.87 -1.51 9.52
C TYR A 527 -20.44 -0.59 8.41
N GLY A 528 -21.66 -0.84 7.92
CA GLY A 528 -22.31 -0.06 6.86
C GLY A 528 -21.81 -0.45 5.45
N LEU A 529 -21.49 -1.72 5.24
CA LEU A 529 -21.14 -2.33 3.96
C LEU A 529 -22.20 -3.32 3.50
N ASP A 530 -23.48 -2.95 3.63
CA ASP A 530 -24.66 -3.79 3.37
C ASP A 530 -24.72 -4.43 1.97
N HIS A 531 -23.96 -3.88 1.00
CA HIS A 531 -23.85 -4.38 -0.36
C HIS A 531 -22.62 -5.26 -0.61
N SER A 532 -21.74 -5.39 0.39
CA SER A 532 -20.58 -6.28 0.32
C SER A 532 -20.95 -7.72 0.67
N PHE A 533 -19.96 -8.61 0.67
CA PHE A 533 -20.14 -10.01 1.03
C PHE A 533 -19.38 -10.37 2.32
N PRO A 534 -19.93 -11.30 3.13
CA PRO A 534 -19.16 -11.89 4.22
C PRO A 534 -17.95 -12.63 3.64
N GLN A 535 -16.84 -12.57 4.35
CA GLN A 535 -15.57 -13.17 3.93
C GLN A 535 -15.14 -14.21 4.96
N THR A 536 -14.89 -15.44 4.50
CA THR A 536 -14.48 -16.57 5.35
C THR A 536 -13.07 -17.04 5.04
N THR A 537 -12.49 -16.56 3.93
CA THR A 537 -11.13 -16.86 3.47
C THR A 537 -10.20 -15.69 3.73
N TRP A 538 -8.91 -15.96 3.98
CA TRP A 538 -7.94 -14.90 4.21
C TRP A 538 -7.53 -14.20 2.92
N THR A 539 -7.26 -14.97 1.87
CA THR A 539 -6.91 -14.41 0.56
C THR A 539 -8.11 -13.76 -0.13
N ASN A 540 -7.89 -12.55 -0.64
CA ASN A 540 -8.74 -11.97 -1.70
C ASN A 540 -8.21 -12.41 -3.08
N PHE A 541 -9.11 -12.74 -4.00
CA PHE A 541 -8.83 -13.48 -5.21
C PHE A 541 -8.82 -12.68 -6.53
N ASP A 542 -9.43 -11.49 -6.59
CA ASP A 542 -9.81 -10.87 -7.87
C ASP A 542 -8.65 -10.56 -8.81
N SER A 543 -7.60 -9.93 -8.27
CA SER A 543 -6.45 -9.54 -9.07
C SER A 543 -5.48 -10.69 -9.34
N ILE A 544 -5.64 -11.85 -8.68
CA ILE A 544 -4.71 -12.98 -8.75
C ILE A 544 -5.16 -13.94 -9.86
N LEU A 545 -4.52 -13.81 -11.02
CA LEU A 545 -4.84 -14.57 -12.22
C LEU A 545 -3.68 -15.49 -12.62
N THR A 546 -4.00 -16.67 -13.13
CA THR A 546 -3.03 -17.48 -13.89
C THR A 546 -2.59 -16.75 -15.16
N SER A 547 -1.54 -17.22 -15.82
CA SER A 547 -1.09 -16.67 -17.11
C SER A 547 -2.13 -16.77 -18.22
N ARG A 548 -3.16 -17.61 -18.04
CA ARG A 548 -4.31 -17.76 -18.95
C ARG A 548 -5.53 -16.94 -18.54
N GLY A 549 -5.45 -16.16 -17.46
CA GLY A 549 -6.55 -15.32 -16.98
C GLY A 549 -7.54 -16.02 -16.06
N TYR A 550 -7.30 -17.26 -15.63
CA TYR A 550 -8.16 -17.93 -14.63
C TYR A 550 -7.96 -17.32 -13.23
N PRO A 551 -9.02 -16.87 -12.54
CA PRO A 551 -8.93 -16.34 -11.17
C PRO A 551 -8.59 -17.42 -10.15
N LEU A 552 -7.82 -17.04 -9.12
CA LEU A 552 -7.47 -17.94 -8.02
C LEU A 552 -8.71 -18.55 -7.35
N GLU A 553 -9.79 -17.78 -7.21
CA GLU A 553 -11.05 -18.22 -6.59
C GLU A 553 -11.61 -19.50 -7.22
N THR A 554 -11.48 -19.66 -8.53
CA THR A 554 -12.01 -20.84 -9.26
C THR A 554 -11.36 -22.16 -8.84
N PHE A 555 -10.16 -22.12 -8.27
CA PHE A 555 -9.46 -23.30 -7.76
C PHE A 555 -9.93 -23.72 -6.35
N LEU A 556 -10.58 -22.79 -5.63
CA LEU A 556 -11.12 -23.00 -4.28
C LEU A 556 -12.62 -23.28 -4.29
N GLU A 557 -13.28 -23.16 -5.45
CA GLU A 557 -14.72 -23.40 -5.60
C GLU A 557 -15.10 -24.84 -5.24
N ASN A 558 -16.23 -25.00 -4.53
CA ASN A 558 -16.74 -26.29 -4.05
C ASN A 558 -15.76 -27.07 -3.14
N ARG A 559 -14.75 -26.39 -2.58
CA ARG A 559 -13.85 -26.97 -1.58
C ARG A 559 -14.38 -26.68 -0.18
N ASN A 560 -14.31 -27.68 0.68
CA ASN A 560 -14.75 -27.57 2.07
C ASN A 560 -13.58 -27.71 3.05
N TYR A 561 -13.72 -27.04 4.18
CA TYR A 561 -12.99 -27.27 5.42
C TYR A 561 -13.86 -28.17 6.30
N ARG A 562 -13.32 -29.31 6.75
CA ARG A 562 -14.00 -30.19 7.69
C ARG A 562 -13.57 -29.86 9.10
N SER A 563 -14.50 -29.53 9.99
CA SER A 563 -14.21 -29.21 11.39
C SER A 563 -13.91 -30.46 12.23
N GLU A 564 -13.25 -30.25 13.37
CA GLU A 564 -13.10 -31.25 14.44
C GLU A 564 -14.44 -31.57 15.13
N PHE A 565 -15.41 -30.65 15.06
CA PHE A 565 -16.74 -30.86 15.63
C PHE A 565 -17.54 -31.88 14.82
N LEU A 566 -18.09 -32.87 15.53
CA LEU A 566 -19.01 -33.87 14.98
C LEU A 566 -20.45 -33.45 15.26
N ASP A 567 -21.30 -33.55 14.25
CA ASP A 567 -22.74 -33.35 14.39
C ASP A 567 -23.41 -34.48 15.19
N SER A 568 -24.72 -34.38 15.40
CA SER A 568 -25.50 -35.39 16.12
C SER A 568 -25.47 -36.79 15.49
N ASN A 569 -25.05 -36.91 14.22
CA ASN A 569 -24.92 -38.17 13.49
C ASN A 569 -23.48 -38.70 13.48
N GLY A 570 -22.56 -38.03 14.19
CA GLY A 570 -21.15 -38.40 14.23
C GLY A 570 -20.37 -37.99 12.97
N LYS A 571 -20.93 -37.15 12.10
CA LYS A 571 -20.27 -36.67 10.88
C LYS A 571 -19.56 -35.35 11.18
N GLN A 572 -18.37 -35.16 10.61
CA GLN A 572 -17.68 -33.87 10.66
C GLN A 572 -18.52 -32.78 10.01
N VAL A 573 -18.69 -31.66 10.70
CA VAL A 573 -19.35 -30.49 10.12
C VAL A 573 -18.43 -29.88 9.07
N GLU A 574 -18.97 -29.65 7.87
CA GLU A 574 -18.24 -29.06 6.75
C GLU A 574 -18.62 -27.60 6.56
N PHE A 575 -17.61 -26.78 6.28
CA PHE A 575 -17.77 -25.36 5.97
C PHE A 575 -17.13 -25.10 4.60
N PRO A 576 -17.81 -24.41 3.67
CA PRO A 576 -17.17 -24.07 2.40
C PRO A 576 -15.98 -23.17 2.65
N VAL A 577 -14.88 -23.40 1.91
CA VAL A 577 -13.68 -22.57 2.01
C VAL A 577 -14.01 -21.16 1.56
N LEU A 578 -14.63 -21.01 0.39
CA LEU A 578 -15.15 -19.71 -0.04
C LEU A 578 -16.48 -19.39 0.63
N ALA A 579 -16.70 -18.13 0.98
CA ALA A 579 -17.99 -17.67 1.47
C ALA A 579 -19.08 -17.83 0.40
N GLN A 580 -18.72 -17.58 -0.86
CA GLN A 580 -19.58 -17.70 -2.03
C GLN A 580 -18.80 -18.28 -3.22
N ASN A 581 -19.50 -18.87 -4.19
CA ASN A 581 -18.84 -19.29 -5.43
C ASN A 581 -18.55 -18.08 -6.33
N TYR A 582 -17.58 -18.24 -7.23
CA TYR A 582 -17.11 -17.16 -8.11
C TYR A 582 -18.25 -16.55 -8.95
N GLY A 583 -19.16 -17.38 -9.49
CA GLY A 583 -20.29 -16.89 -10.27
C GLY A 583 -21.25 -15.98 -9.48
N SER A 584 -21.54 -16.31 -8.22
CA SER A 584 -22.37 -15.46 -7.34
C SER A 584 -21.60 -14.23 -6.88
N HIS A 585 -20.29 -14.38 -6.66
CA HIS A 585 -19.42 -13.28 -6.28
C HIS A 585 -19.41 -12.18 -7.37
N LEU A 586 -19.46 -12.54 -8.66
CA LEU A 586 -19.60 -11.58 -9.76
C LEU A 586 -20.89 -10.74 -9.72
N ALA A 587 -21.93 -11.18 -9.01
CA ALA A 587 -23.19 -10.44 -8.93
C ALA A 587 -23.06 -9.08 -8.24
N LYS A 588 -21.99 -8.84 -7.45
CA LYS A 588 -21.77 -7.50 -6.86
C LYS A 588 -21.64 -6.39 -7.90
N GLY A 589 -21.20 -6.71 -9.12
CA GLY A 589 -21.09 -5.77 -10.23
C GLY A 589 -22.42 -5.34 -10.84
N VAL A 590 -23.52 -6.05 -10.55
CA VAL A 590 -24.84 -5.70 -11.07
C VAL A 590 -25.60 -4.79 -10.11
N TRP A 591 -26.44 -3.90 -10.65
CA TRP A 591 -27.23 -2.96 -9.85
C TRP A 591 -28.21 -3.68 -8.91
N PHE A 592 -28.83 -4.77 -9.37
CA PHE A 592 -29.74 -5.56 -8.57
C PHE A 592 -29.25 -7.00 -8.52
N GLU A 593 -28.70 -7.40 -7.38
CA GLU A 593 -28.40 -8.80 -7.14
C GLU A 593 -29.55 -9.47 -6.37
N SER A 594 -29.80 -10.74 -6.68
CA SER A 594 -30.69 -11.60 -5.91
C SER A 594 -29.91 -12.60 -5.03
N VAL A 595 -28.58 -12.43 -4.95
CA VAL A 595 -27.70 -13.33 -4.21
C VAL A 595 -27.92 -13.12 -2.71
N PRO A 596 -28.41 -14.14 -1.98
CA PRO A 596 -28.61 -14.02 -0.54
C PRO A 596 -27.26 -13.94 0.15
N ARG A 597 -27.10 -12.94 1.03
CA ARG A 597 -25.91 -12.81 1.86
C ARG A 597 -26.07 -13.72 3.08
N VAL A 598 -25.25 -14.76 3.14
CA VAL A 598 -25.26 -15.75 4.24
C VAL A 598 -23.84 -15.94 4.73
N ASP A 599 -23.64 -15.96 6.05
CA ASP A 599 -22.38 -16.42 6.64
C ASP A 599 -22.39 -17.95 6.70
N SER A 600 -21.74 -18.57 5.71
CA SER A 600 -21.62 -20.02 5.61
C SER A 600 -20.68 -20.63 6.66
N SER A 601 -19.94 -19.82 7.42
CA SER A 601 -19.08 -20.26 8.52
C SER A 601 -19.66 -20.01 9.90
N TYR A 602 -20.77 -19.28 10.05
CA TYR A 602 -21.39 -19.08 11.36
C TYR A 602 -22.01 -20.37 11.89
N SER A 603 -21.54 -20.86 13.04
CA SER A 603 -22.05 -22.06 13.69
C SER A 603 -21.92 -21.95 15.21
N PRO A 604 -23.01 -21.58 15.92
CA PRO A 604 -23.03 -21.52 17.37
C PRO A 604 -22.67 -22.84 18.05
N GLN A 605 -23.02 -23.98 17.45
CA GLN A 605 -22.70 -25.31 17.99
C GLN A 605 -21.19 -25.59 17.91
N THR A 606 -20.57 -25.30 16.76
CA THR A 606 -19.13 -25.43 16.57
C THR A 606 -18.36 -24.46 17.47
N SER A 607 -18.85 -23.21 17.59
CA SER A 607 -18.31 -22.21 18.52
C SER A 607 -18.34 -22.72 19.96
N LYS A 608 -19.49 -23.26 20.40
CA LYS A 608 -19.64 -23.85 21.73
C LYS A 608 -18.72 -25.04 21.94
N PHE A 609 -18.54 -25.91 20.95
CA PHE A 609 -17.61 -27.04 21.05
C PHE A 609 -16.19 -26.57 21.38
N PHE A 610 -15.66 -25.59 20.65
CA PHE A 610 -14.33 -25.06 20.91
C PHE A 610 -14.26 -24.29 22.24
N LEU A 611 -15.29 -23.52 22.58
CA LEU A 611 -15.37 -22.81 23.85
C LEU A 611 -15.33 -23.77 25.05
N GLU A 612 -16.08 -24.87 25.01
CA GLU A 612 -16.09 -25.86 26.09
C GLU A 612 -14.78 -26.65 26.16
N ARG A 613 -14.13 -26.92 25.02
CA ARG A 613 -12.78 -27.51 25.00
C ARG A 613 -11.75 -26.57 25.61
N PHE A 614 -11.80 -25.28 25.28
CA PHE A 614 -10.98 -24.25 25.90
C PHE A 614 -11.19 -24.19 27.42
N LYS A 615 -12.44 -24.10 27.89
CA LYS A 615 -12.78 -24.09 29.32
C LYS A 615 -12.29 -25.34 30.05
N LYS A 616 -12.41 -26.52 29.42
CA LYS A 616 -11.91 -27.77 29.97
C LYS A 616 -10.39 -27.77 30.13
N ASN A 617 -9.67 -27.21 29.16
CA ASN A 617 -8.21 -27.08 29.21
C ASN A 617 -7.75 -25.98 30.18
N ASN A 618 -8.62 -25.01 30.47
CA ASN A 618 -8.35 -23.85 31.32
C ASN A 618 -9.41 -23.71 32.45
N PRO A 619 -9.55 -24.71 33.36
CA PRO A 619 -10.69 -24.79 34.28
C PRO A 619 -10.75 -23.65 35.33
N ASN A 620 -9.64 -22.96 35.55
CA ASN A 620 -9.53 -21.86 36.51
C ASN A 620 -9.86 -20.48 35.89
N VAL A 621 -10.16 -20.43 34.59
CA VAL A 621 -10.50 -19.18 33.90
C VAL A 621 -12.00 -18.97 34.01
N GLU A 622 -12.42 -17.96 34.77
CA GLU A 622 -13.84 -17.60 34.88
C GLU A 622 -14.31 -16.77 33.68
N LYS A 623 -13.45 -15.85 33.21
CA LYS A 623 -13.72 -14.94 32.09
C LYS A 623 -12.44 -14.58 31.36
N VAL A 624 -12.57 -14.28 30.08
CA VAL A 624 -11.51 -13.74 29.22
C VAL A 624 -11.89 -12.31 28.81
N LYS A 625 -11.09 -11.33 29.22
CA LYS A 625 -11.26 -9.92 28.85
C LYS A 625 -10.29 -9.55 27.74
N LEU A 626 -10.79 -8.97 26.65
CA LEU A 626 -10.00 -8.60 25.47
C LEU A 626 -10.22 -7.12 25.12
N THR A 627 -9.13 -6.39 24.95
CA THR A 627 -9.15 -4.98 24.52
C THR A 627 -9.27 -4.90 23.01
N PHE A 628 -10.32 -4.23 22.52
CA PHE A 628 -10.52 -3.95 21.10
C PHE A 628 -10.24 -2.48 20.82
N ILE A 629 -9.16 -2.16 20.10
CA ILE A 629 -8.86 -0.77 19.73
C ILE A 629 -9.48 -0.41 18.38
N TYR A 630 -9.90 0.83 18.21
CA TYR A 630 -10.45 1.36 16.96
C TYR A 630 -10.21 2.87 16.84
N LYS A 631 -10.38 3.43 15.64
CA LYS A 631 -10.17 4.86 15.38
C LYS A 631 -11.36 5.59 14.76
N ASP A 632 -12.24 4.88 14.05
CA ASP A 632 -13.37 5.46 13.32
C ASP A 632 -14.74 4.95 13.80
N ASP A 633 -15.80 5.59 13.31
CA ASP A 633 -17.18 5.33 13.72
C ASP A 633 -17.70 3.97 13.21
N ALA A 634 -17.17 3.45 12.10
CA ALA A 634 -17.59 2.15 11.55
C ALA A 634 -17.01 1.02 12.40
N GLU A 635 -15.73 1.11 12.73
CA GLU A 635 -15.05 0.21 13.66
C GLU A 635 -15.67 0.26 15.06
N GLU A 636 -16.09 1.42 15.55
CA GLU A 636 -16.80 1.58 16.84
C GLU A 636 -18.06 0.72 16.91
N LYS A 637 -18.93 0.83 15.89
CA LYS A 637 -20.18 0.06 15.81
C LYS A 637 -19.90 -1.45 15.81
N VAL A 638 -18.86 -1.88 15.12
CA VAL A 638 -18.43 -3.28 15.12
C VAL A 638 -17.88 -3.70 16.47
N ALA A 639 -17.05 -2.89 17.13
CA ALA A 639 -16.49 -3.22 18.44
C ALA A 639 -17.59 -3.40 19.50
N ILE A 640 -18.57 -2.49 19.52
CA ILE A 640 -19.73 -2.57 20.43
C ILE A 640 -20.63 -3.76 20.06
N GLY A 641 -20.89 -3.99 18.77
CA GLY A 641 -21.67 -5.15 18.33
C GLY A 641 -21.01 -6.49 18.68
N LEU A 642 -19.69 -6.58 18.51
CA LEU A 642 -18.91 -7.75 18.86
C LEU A 642 -18.93 -8.02 20.37
N GLN A 643 -18.87 -6.98 21.19
CA GLN A 643 -19.05 -7.07 22.64
C GLN A 643 -20.38 -7.74 22.99
N ASP A 644 -21.50 -7.27 22.44
CA ASP A 644 -22.82 -7.86 22.69
C ASP A 644 -22.94 -9.30 22.18
N ILE A 645 -22.50 -9.55 20.94
CA ILE A 645 -22.57 -10.87 20.30
C ILE A 645 -21.81 -11.91 21.13
N LEU A 646 -20.56 -11.62 21.49
CA LEU A 646 -19.73 -12.57 22.24
C LEU A 646 -20.21 -12.72 23.69
N ALA A 647 -20.67 -11.65 24.33
CA ALA A 647 -21.28 -11.73 25.66
C ALA A 647 -22.49 -12.69 25.66
N ARG A 648 -23.41 -12.54 24.69
CA ARG A 648 -24.58 -13.42 24.57
C ARG A 648 -24.22 -14.86 24.21
N ASN A 649 -23.37 -15.05 23.20
CA ASN A 649 -23.05 -16.38 22.68
C ASN A 649 -22.17 -17.22 23.63
N THR A 650 -21.44 -16.56 24.52
CA THR A 650 -20.53 -17.24 25.47
C THR A 650 -21.01 -17.21 26.91
N ASN A 651 -22.21 -16.66 27.17
CA ASN A 651 -22.75 -16.43 28.51
C ASN A 651 -21.80 -15.59 29.39
N ASN A 652 -21.37 -14.45 28.86
CA ASN A 652 -20.42 -13.50 29.47
C ASN A 652 -19.05 -14.09 29.82
N PHE A 653 -18.65 -15.18 29.14
CA PHE A 653 -17.31 -15.75 29.33
C PHE A 653 -16.25 -14.95 28.57
N ILE A 654 -16.54 -14.50 27.35
CA ILE A 654 -15.67 -13.60 26.59
C ILE A 654 -16.24 -12.18 26.69
N GLU A 655 -15.46 -11.25 27.22
CA GLU A 655 -15.79 -9.83 27.35
C GLU A 655 -14.87 -9.00 26.44
N ILE A 656 -15.45 -8.12 25.63
CA ILE A 656 -14.71 -7.16 24.82
C ILE A 656 -14.76 -5.79 25.51
N ASP A 657 -13.62 -5.10 25.57
CA ASP A 657 -13.49 -3.71 26.02
C ASP A 657 -13.13 -2.79 24.83
N PRO A 658 -14.11 -2.06 24.25
CA PRO A 658 -13.88 -1.17 23.11
C PRO A 658 -13.16 0.12 23.52
N VAL A 659 -12.03 0.44 22.87
CA VAL A 659 -11.23 1.64 23.14
C VAL A 659 -11.01 2.47 21.87
N ARG A 660 -11.59 3.69 21.81
CA ARG A 660 -11.37 4.66 20.73
C ARG A 660 -10.03 5.38 20.88
N LEU A 661 -9.26 5.50 19.81
CA LEU A 661 -7.96 6.17 19.79
C LEU A 661 -7.84 7.16 18.62
N PRO A 662 -7.16 8.31 18.80
CA PRO A 662 -6.74 9.15 17.67
C PRO A 662 -5.78 8.40 16.73
N ASP A 663 -5.81 8.67 15.41
CA ASP A 663 -5.08 7.89 14.39
C ASP A 663 -3.59 7.69 14.70
N GLY A 664 -2.85 8.74 15.11
CA GLY A 664 -1.43 8.61 15.46
C GLY A 664 -1.16 7.67 16.65
N ILE A 665 -2.02 7.70 17.68
CA ILE A 665 -1.92 6.82 18.84
C ILE A 665 -2.39 5.40 18.49
N TYR A 666 -3.41 5.28 17.63
CA TYR A 666 -3.87 4.01 17.09
C TYR A 666 -2.74 3.29 16.35
N GLN A 667 -2.07 3.96 15.41
CA GLN A 667 -0.94 3.37 14.67
C GLN A 667 0.21 2.99 15.61
N GLN A 668 0.52 3.85 16.59
CA GLN A 668 1.54 3.54 17.60
C GLN A 668 1.19 2.26 18.37
N ARG A 669 0.00 2.17 18.96
CA ARG A 669 -0.42 0.99 19.74
C ARG A 669 -0.50 -0.28 18.90
N LEU A 670 -0.91 -0.15 17.64
CA LEU A 670 -0.90 -1.23 16.67
C LEU A 670 0.52 -1.77 16.49
N SER A 671 1.49 -0.89 16.23
CA SER A 671 2.89 -1.28 16.03
C SER A 671 3.56 -1.81 17.31
N THR A 672 3.22 -1.30 18.49
CA THR A 672 3.82 -1.72 19.77
C THR A 672 3.11 -2.91 20.43
N GLY A 673 2.08 -3.47 19.77
CA GLY A 673 1.36 -4.64 20.26
C GLY A 673 0.50 -4.37 21.51
N ASP A 674 0.10 -3.14 21.77
CA ASP A 674 -0.65 -2.73 22.97
C ASP A 674 -2.18 -2.81 22.73
N PHE A 675 -2.64 -3.97 22.23
CA PHE A 675 -4.05 -4.31 21.95
C PHE A 675 -4.24 -5.84 21.90
N ASP A 676 -5.48 -6.34 22.03
CA ASP A 676 -5.77 -7.76 21.79
C ASP A 676 -6.39 -7.97 20.40
N LEU A 677 -7.38 -7.14 20.07
CA LEU A 677 -8.11 -7.18 18.81
C LEU A 677 -8.19 -5.78 18.18
N THR A 678 -8.22 -5.73 16.85
CA THR A 678 -8.63 -4.54 16.08
C THR A 678 -9.26 -4.99 14.78
N MET A 679 -10.13 -4.17 14.20
CA MET A 679 -10.49 -4.32 12.79
C MET A 679 -9.41 -3.69 11.92
N LYS A 680 -9.13 -4.27 10.75
CA LYS A 680 -8.22 -3.66 9.77
C LYS A 680 -8.58 -4.13 8.36
N ASN A 681 -8.36 -3.25 7.38
CA ASN A 681 -8.33 -3.61 5.96
C ASN A 681 -6.93 -4.17 5.60
N PHE A 682 -6.90 -5.37 5.01
CA PHE A 682 -5.69 -6.11 4.65
C PHE A 682 -5.34 -6.12 3.16
N ASP A 683 -5.99 -5.26 2.37
CA ASP A 683 -5.82 -5.19 0.92
C ASP A 683 -4.38 -4.90 0.51
N PHE A 684 -3.63 -4.23 1.40
CA PHE A 684 -2.22 -3.92 1.20
C PHE A 684 -1.34 -5.14 0.91
N PHE A 685 -1.74 -6.35 1.32
CA PHE A 685 -1.05 -7.57 0.92
C PHE A 685 -1.18 -7.89 -0.58
N ASN A 686 -2.26 -7.45 -1.22
CA ASN A 686 -2.56 -7.70 -2.62
C ASN A 686 -2.65 -6.41 -3.46
N ILE A 687 -2.27 -5.25 -2.92
CA ILE A 687 -2.14 -4.02 -3.71
C ILE A 687 -1.10 -4.30 -4.81
N GLY A 688 -1.62 -4.49 -6.03
CA GLY A 688 -0.88 -4.87 -7.23
C GLY A 688 -0.23 -6.26 -7.22
N GLY A 689 -0.17 -6.94 -6.07
CA GLY A 689 0.45 -8.25 -5.84
C GLY A 689 0.19 -9.24 -6.97
N SER A 690 -1.07 -9.56 -7.23
CA SER A 690 -1.49 -10.54 -8.26
C SER A 690 -0.71 -11.88 -8.20
N GLN A 691 0.09 -12.11 -7.15
CA GLN A 691 0.86 -13.32 -6.94
C GLN A 691 0.03 -14.27 -6.08
N PRO A 692 0.11 -15.59 -6.32
CA PRO A 692 -0.73 -16.56 -5.63
C PRO A 692 -0.57 -16.54 -4.11
N HIS A 693 0.61 -16.16 -3.63
CA HIS A 693 0.92 -16.14 -2.21
C HIS A 693 0.76 -14.79 -1.52
N SER A 694 0.29 -13.74 -2.21
CA SER A 694 0.27 -12.35 -1.70
C SER A 694 -0.23 -12.22 -0.25
N TYR A 695 -1.37 -12.84 0.07
CA TYR A 695 -1.95 -12.86 1.43
C TYR A 695 -1.31 -13.91 2.34
N ILE A 696 -1.14 -15.14 1.87
CA ILE A 696 -0.60 -16.24 2.68
C ILE A 696 0.88 -16.00 3.06
N LYS A 697 1.61 -15.16 2.33
CA LYS A 697 2.99 -14.76 2.63
C LYS A 697 3.12 -14.18 4.05
N ALA A 698 2.06 -13.56 4.56
CA ALA A 698 2.01 -12.93 5.88
C ALA A 698 2.43 -13.87 7.03
N PHE A 699 2.20 -15.19 6.91
CA PHE A 699 2.47 -16.14 8.00
C PHE A 699 3.70 -17.03 7.77
N PHE A 700 4.54 -16.76 6.77
CA PHE A 700 5.82 -17.48 6.63
C PHE A 700 6.87 -16.98 7.62
N ASN A 701 6.88 -15.67 7.89
CA ASN A 701 7.85 -15.02 8.76
C ASN A 701 7.18 -14.41 9.98
N THR A 702 7.91 -14.34 11.08
CA THR A 702 7.51 -13.58 12.26
C THR A 702 7.63 -12.09 12.00
N ASP A 703 6.71 -11.30 12.52
CA ASP A 703 6.87 -9.85 12.70
C ASP A 703 6.65 -9.48 14.16
N GLU A 704 7.49 -10.07 15.01
CA GLU A 704 7.40 -10.01 16.46
C GLU A 704 8.18 -8.86 17.07
N ILE A 705 7.73 -8.45 18.26
CA ILE A 705 8.45 -7.57 19.16
C ILE A 705 9.43 -8.43 19.94
N SER A 706 10.68 -7.96 20.05
CA SER A 706 11.76 -8.68 20.72
C SER A 706 12.64 -7.69 21.48
N PRO A 707 12.36 -7.41 22.77
CA PRO A 707 13.15 -6.50 23.59
C PRO A 707 14.61 -6.94 23.76
N SER A 708 14.86 -8.26 23.82
CA SER A 708 16.24 -8.81 23.82
C SER A 708 17.00 -8.43 22.56
N ASP A 709 16.28 -8.29 21.45
CA ASP A 709 16.76 -7.83 20.16
C ASP A 709 16.44 -6.32 19.96
N ASN A 710 16.12 -5.56 21.01
CA ASN A 710 15.74 -4.13 20.96
C ASN A 710 14.71 -3.74 19.87
N LYS A 711 13.90 -4.71 19.41
CA LYS A 711 12.85 -4.50 18.44
C LYS A 711 11.57 -4.25 19.23
N PHE A 712 11.13 -2.99 19.28
CA PHE A 712 9.98 -2.56 20.09
C PHE A 712 8.67 -2.38 19.28
N SER A 713 8.72 -2.64 17.97
CA SER A 713 7.56 -2.59 17.07
C SER A 713 7.48 -3.84 16.19
N GLY A 714 6.28 -4.17 15.69
CA GLY A 714 5.99 -5.29 14.79
C GLY A 714 4.54 -5.22 14.26
N LEU A 715 3.98 -6.37 13.86
CA LEU A 715 2.59 -6.53 13.38
C LEU A 715 2.23 -5.85 12.05
N GLU A 716 3.21 -5.45 11.25
CA GLU A 716 3.03 -4.82 9.95
C GLU A 716 2.98 -5.86 8.82
N SER A 717 4.01 -6.69 8.70
CA SER A 717 4.11 -7.70 7.62
C SER A 717 3.48 -9.05 7.99
N ASN A 718 3.37 -9.36 9.28
CA ASN A 718 2.60 -10.47 9.80
C ASN A 718 1.57 -9.93 10.82
N PRO A 719 0.26 -9.91 10.51
CA PRO A 719 -0.73 -9.31 11.39
C PRO A 719 -0.95 -10.11 12.68
N ALA A 720 -0.47 -11.36 12.74
CA ALA A 720 -0.45 -12.21 13.93
C ALA A 720 0.94 -12.25 14.60
N SER A 721 1.87 -11.37 14.19
CA SER A 721 3.16 -11.15 14.83
C SER A 721 4.05 -12.40 14.90
N SER A 722 4.18 -13.04 16.06
CA SER A 722 4.98 -14.26 16.26
C SER A 722 4.36 -15.52 15.64
N MET A 723 3.09 -15.51 15.25
CA MET A 723 2.41 -16.70 14.74
C MET A 723 2.73 -16.94 13.27
N THR A 724 3.45 -18.03 12.98
CA THR A 724 3.81 -18.46 11.62
C THR A 724 3.26 -19.85 11.30
N TYR A 725 3.24 -20.23 10.02
CA TYR A 725 2.92 -21.61 9.63
C TYR A 725 3.82 -22.62 10.30
N TRP A 726 5.11 -22.30 10.42
CA TRP A 726 6.05 -23.17 11.13
C TRP A 726 5.61 -23.37 12.58
N LYS A 727 5.27 -22.30 13.30
CA LYS A 727 4.83 -22.36 14.71
C LYS A 727 3.53 -23.15 14.83
N MET A 728 2.51 -22.77 14.06
CA MET A 728 1.21 -23.45 14.00
C MET A 728 1.33 -24.96 13.76
N TRP A 729 2.15 -25.34 12.78
CA TRP A 729 2.32 -26.74 12.40
C TRP A 729 3.23 -27.52 13.37
N ASN A 730 4.27 -26.88 13.91
CA ASN A 730 5.29 -27.58 14.68
C ASN A 730 5.05 -27.66 16.18
N GLU A 731 4.17 -26.83 16.75
CA GLU A 731 3.82 -26.90 18.17
C GLU A 731 2.83 -28.04 18.50
N ILE A 732 2.16 -28.58 17.48
CA ILE A 732 1.28 -29.75 17.63
C ILE A 732 2.03 -31.07 17.38
N SER A 733 1.49 -32.17 17.92
CA SER A 733 2.10 -33.49 17.82
C SER A 733 2.07 -34.03 16.38
N PRO A 734 3.00 -34.94 16.00
CA PRO A 734 2.95 -35.60 14.70
C PRO A 734 1.63 -36.33 14.42
N GLN A 735 1.00 -36.89 15.46
CA GLN A 735 -0.31 -37.54 15.35
C GLN A 735 -1.39 -36.52 14.97
N GLN A 736 -1.40 -35.35 15.64
CA GLN A 736 -2.34 -34.28 15.33
C GLN A 736 -2.14 -33.75 13.91
N ARG A 737 -0.89 -33.61 13.44
CA ARG A 737 -0.59 -33.21 12.05
C ARG A 737 -1.17 -34.19 11.04
N ALA A 738 -0.99 -35.49 11.28
CA ALA A 738 -1.54 -36.54 10.41
C ALA A 738 -3.07 -36.55 10.42
N GLU A 739 -3.70 -36.36 11.59
CA GLU A 739 -5.15 -36.22 11.72
C GLU A 739 -5.70 -35.01 10.98
N ILE A 740 -5.04 -33.85 11.11
CA ILE A 740 -5.38 -32.62 10.40
C ILE A 740 -5.23 -32.82 8.89
N ALA A 741 -4.08 -33.33 8.42
CA ALA A 741 -3.84 -33.55 7.00
C ALA A 741 -4.90 -34.48 6.37
N LYS A 742 -5.25 -35.56 7.08
CA LYS A 742 -6.31 -36.49 6.66
C LYS A 742 -7.69 -35.82 6.65
N ARG A 743 -8.07 -35.13 7.73
CA ARG A 743 -9.38 -34.45 7.86
C ARG A 743 -9.55 -33.37 6.79
N LEU A 744 -8.49 -32.62 6.53
CA LEU A 744 -8.47 -31.51 5.58
C LEU A 744 -8.20 -31.98 4.13
N GLU A 745 -8.06 -33.28 3.89
CA GLU A 745 -7.83 -33.88 2.57
C GLU A 745 -6.61 -33.30 1.85
N ILE A 746 -5.51 -33.09 2.59
CA ILE A 746 -4.25 -32.61 2.02
C ILE A 746 -3.51 -33.81 1.43
N SER A 747 -3.25 -33.79 0.11
CA SER A 747 -2.49 -34.85 -0.55
C SER A 747 -1.04 -34.91 -0.05
N ASP A 748 -0.40 -36.08 -0.09
CA ASP A 748 0.99 -36.25 0.36
C ASP A 748 1.98 -35.32 -0.35
N VAL A 749 1.78 -35.09 -1.66
CA VAL A 749 2.62 -34.18 -2.46
C VAL A 749 2.50 -32.76 -1.95
N PHE A 750 1.28 -32.30 -1.68
CA PHE A 750 1.03 -30.97 -1.14
C PHE A 750 1.51 -30.85 0.31
N LEU A 751 1.26 -31.86 1.15
CA LEU A 751 1.71 -31.87 2.53
C LEU A 751 3.24 -31.75 2.61
N LYS A 752 3.96 -32.58 1.84
CA LYS A 752 5.43 -32.53 1.80
C LYS A 752 5.94 -31.16 1.34
N LYS A 753 5.31 -30.56 0.33
CA LYS A 753 5.71 -29.24 -0.15
C LYS A 753 5.37 -28.13 0.85
N PHE A 754 4.24 -28.24 1.53
CA PHE A 754 3.86 -27.33 2.62
C PHE A 754 4.90 -27.37 3.74
N GLU A 755 5.23 -28.57 4.23
CA GLU A 755 6.25 -28.74 5.26
C GLU A 755 7.64 -28.25 4.83
N GLU A 756 8.02 -28.48 3.57
CA GLU A 756 9.25 -27.94 2.99
C GLU A 756 9.24 -26.40 3.03
N LEU A 757 8.19 -25.75 2.52
CA LEU A 757 8.13 -24.30 2.37
C LEU A 757 8.00 -23.57 3.71
N ILE A 758 7.31 -24.12 4.70
CA ILE A 758 7.19 -23.47 6.01
C ILE A 758 8.44 -23.67 6.88
N THR A 759 9.34 -24.58 6.49
CA THR A 759 10.55 -24.89 7.27
C THR A 759 11.74 -24.11 6.75
N ARG A 760 12.10 -23.02 7.44
CA ARG A 760 13.41 -22.37 7.32
C ARG A 760 14.47 -23.27 7.96
N LYS A 761 15.66 -23.40 7.34
CA LYS A 761 16.69 -24.33 7.85
C LYS A 761 17.13 -23.94 9.26
N LEU A 762 17.01 -24.88 10.20
CA LEU A 762 17.33 -24.68 11.61
C LEU A 762 18.84 -24.74 11.84
N LYS A 763 19.35 -24.06 12.87
CA LYS A 763 20.67 -24.36 13.44
C LYS A 763 20.57 -25.63 14.26
N LEU A 764 21.58 -26.48 14.13
CA LEU A 764 21.68 -27.74 14.85
C LEU A 764 22.87 -27.70 15.82
N ASP A 765 22.73 -28.35 16.97
CA ASP A 765 23.82 -28.62 17.88
C ASP A 765 24.77 -29.71 17.34
N ALA A 766 25.83 -30.01 18.09
CA ALA A 766 26.81 -31.04 17.70
C ALA A 766 26.22 -32.45 17.59
N GLN A 767 25.01 -32.68 18.11
CA GLN A 767 24.28 -33.94 18.07
C GLN A 767 23.17 -33.94 17.00
N GLY A 768 23.08 -32.89 16.19
CA GLY A 768 22.09 -32.75 15.12
C GLY A 768 20.69 -32.35 15.59
N LYS A 769 20.53 -31.85 16.83
CA LYS A 769 19.23 -31.38 17.34
C LYS A 769 19.05 -29.88 17.12
N PRO A 770 17.82 -29.41 16.84
CA PRO A 770 17.56 -27.99 16.68
C PRO A 770 17.88 -27.17 17.94
N ILE A 771 18.52 -26.03 17.74
CA ILE A 771 18.80 -25.06 18.80
C ILE A 771 17.61 -24.12 18.94
N PHE A 772 17.20 -23.87 20.18
CA PHE A 772 16.14 -22.93 20.53
C PHE A 772 16.68 -21.85 21.46
N LYS A 773 16.27 -20.61 21.24
CA LYS A 773 16.52 -19.48 22.14
C LYS A 773 15.27 -19.17 22.95
N GLN A 774 15.47 -18.78 24.20
CA GLN A 774 14.42 -18.30 25.07
C GLN A 774 14.07 -16.86 24.72
N VAL A 775 12.77 -16.52 24.76
CA VAL A 775 12.28 -15.15 24.53
C VAL A 775 12.23 -14.39 25.85
N TYR A 776 12.53 -13.10 25.83
CA TYR A 776 12.60 -12.25 27.03
C TYR A 776 11.75 -10.98 26.89
N LEU A 777 11.24 -10.49 28.02
CA LEU A 777 10.43 -9.26 28.12
C LEU A 777 11.30 -8.00 28.23
N ASP A 778 12.58 -8.17 28.53
CA ASP A 778 13.56 -7.11 28.75
C ASP A 778 14.82 -7.32 27.90
N LYS A 779 15.57 -6.22 27.71
CA LYS A 779 16.81 -6.21 26.95
C LYS A 779 17.91 -7.03 27.63
N GLU A 780 17.96 -6.97 28.95
CA GLU A 780 18.98 -7.62 29.77
C GLU A 780 18.78 -9.15 29.90
N GLN A 781 17.73 -9.70 29.28
CA GLN A 781 17.38 -11.13 29.29
C GLN A 781 17.21 -11.68 30.72
N LYS A 782 16.65 -10.87 31.62
CA LYS A 782 16.42 -11.26 33.03
C LYS A 782 15.03 -11.82 33.26
N ILE A 783 14.05 -11.39 32.46
CA ILE A 783 12.63 -11.68 32.63
C ILE A 783 12.17 -12.49 31.42
N PRO A 784 12.10 -13.83 31.53
CA PRO A 784 11.70 -14.65 30.41
C PRO A 784 10.23 -14.40 30.06
N ALA A 785 9.94 -14.31 28.76
CA ALA A 785 8.58 -14.34 28.26
C ALA A 785 8.02 -15.75 28.49
N THR A 786 6.78 -15.81 28.97
CA THR A 786 6.10 -17.08 29.22
C THR A 786 4.77 -17.12 28.50
N ASP A 787 4.33 -18.33 28.16
CA ASP A 787 2.98 -18.57 27.70
C ASP A 787 1.95 -18.35 28.84
N TYR A 788 0.66 -18.49 28.52
CA TYR A 788 -0.42 -18.38 29.49
C TYR A 788 -0.44 -19.52 30.55
N ASN A 789 0.38 -20.56 30.36
CA ASN A 789 0.63 -21.63 31.34
C ASN A 789 1.91 -21.39 32.16
N ASN A 790 2.53 -20.20 32.07
CA ASN A 790 3.79 -19.82 32.70
C ASN A 790 5.01 -20.66 32.27
N LYS A 791 4.95 -21.32 31.10
CA LYS A 791 6.12 -21.99 30.51
C LYS A 791 6.93 -20.99 29.70
N PRO A 792 8.28 -21.02 29.78
CA PRO A 792 9.12 -20.22 28.92
C PRO A 792 8.81 -20.41 27.44
N ILE A 793 8.70 -19.30 26.71
CA ILE A 793 8.54 -19.33 25.26
C ILE A 793 9.92 -19.54 24.62
N LEU A 794 10.00 -20.53 23.75
CA LEU A 794 11.20 -20.89 23.01
C LEU A 794 10.96 -20.69 21.51
N VAL A 795 11.92 -20.07 20.83
CA VAL A 795 11.89 -19.89 19.37
C VAL A 795 13.13 -20.52 18.73
N PRO A 796 13.01 -21.17 17.58
CA PRO A 796 14.14 -21.82 16.93
C PRO A 796 15.17 -20.80 16.43
N GLU A 797 16.44 -21.22 16.41
CA GLU A 797 17.47 -20.52 15.65
C GLU A 797 17.59 -21.06 14.24
N PHE A 798 17.88 -20.18 13.28
CA PHE A 798 17.94 -20.51 11.86
C PHE A 798 19.37 -20.37 11.30
N SER A 799 19.77 -21.32 10.46
CA SER A 799 21.03 -21.32 9.71
C SER A 799 20.88 -20.70 8.32
N GLU A 800 19.69 -20.81 7.72
CA GLU A 800 19.35 -20.17 6.45
C GLU A 800 19.06 -18.67 6.66
N PRO A 801 19.69 -17.74 5.93
CA PRO A 801 19.33 -16.32 5.95
C PRO A 801 17.86 -16.07 5.57
N LEU A 802 17.25 -15.02 6.11
CA LEU A 802 15.83 -14.71 5.88
C LEU A 802 15.54 -14.43 4.40
N ASP A 803 16.45 -13.76 3.69
CA ASP A 803 16.25 -13.42 2.28
C ASP A 803 16.35 -14.66 1.37
N GLU A 804 17.24 -15.61 1.67
CA GLU A 804 17.28 -16.90 0.95
C GLU A 804 15.97 -17.68 1.12
N TYR A 805 15.42 -17.66 2.34
CA TYR A 805 14.14 -18.28 2.64
C TYR A 805 12.99 -17.65 1.85
N ASN A 806 12.92 -16.32 1.84
CA ASN A 806 11.92 -15.56 1.09
C ASN A 806 12.03 -15.79 -0.43
N ASN A 807 13.25 -15.77 -0.97
CA ASN A 807 13.50 -16.00 -2.38
C ASN A 807 13.01 -17.38 -2.83
N ARG A 808 13.26 -18.43 -2.02
CA ARG A 808 12.72 -19.77 -2.28
C ARG A 808 11.19 -19.79 -2.34
N ILE A 809 10.51 -19.12 -1.40
CA ILE A 809 9.04 -19.03 -1.37
C ILE A 809 8.54 -18.29 -2.61
N ASP A 810 9.10 -17.10 -2.87
CA ASP A 810 8.71 -16.24 -3.99
C ASP A 810 8.92 -16.95 -5.33
N SER A 811 10.08 -17.59 -5.54
CA SER A 811 10.36 -18.37 -6.75
C SER A 811 9.34 -19.49 -6.97
N PHE A 812 8.99 -20.26 -5.94
CA PHE A 812 8.03 -21.35 -6.07
C PHE A 812 6.63 -20.84 -6.46
N PHE A 813 6.11 -19.84 -5.77
CA PHE A 813 4.76 -19.32 -6.05
C PHE A 813 4.69 -18.50 -7.34
N ASN A 814 5.80 -17.93 -7.80
CA ASN A 814 5.92 -17.28 -9.10
C ASN A 814 6.18 -18.28 -10.25
N ALA A 815 6.09 -19.58 -9.99
CA ALA A 815 6.30 -20.66 -10.96
C ALA A 815 7.72 -20.71 -11.57
N ILE A 816 8.71 -20.18 -10.85
CA ILE A 816 10.14 -20.30 -11.15
C ILE A 816 10.65 -21.59 -10.52
N PHE A 817 10.28 -22.72 -11.14
CA PHE A 817 10.54 -24.04 -10.59
C PHE A 817 11.97 -24.52 -10.85
N THR A 818 12.55 -25.13 -9.83
CA THR A 818 13.76 -25.98 -9.92
C THR A 818 13.52 -27.19 -10.84
N HIS A 819 14.59 -27.84 -11.28
CA HIS A 819 14.48 -29.05 -12.10
C HIS A 819 13.71 -30.17 -11.38
N LYS A 820 13.94 -30.32 -10.07
CA LYS A 820 13.24 -31.29 -9.22
C LYS A 820 11.74 -31.00 -9.16
N GLU A 821 11.34 -29.75 -8.96
CA GLU A 821 9.92 -29.38 -8.91
C GLU A 821 9.22 -29.62 -10.26
N LYS A 822 9.91 -29.39 -11.37
CA LYS A 822 9.39 -29.73 -12.70
C LYS A 822 9.18 -31.25 -12.86
N GLN A 823 10.13 -32.07 -12.37
CA GLN A 823 10.00 -33.53 -12.37
C GLN A 823 8.86 -34.03 -11.45
N GLU A 824 8.60 -33.34 -10.33
CA GLU A 824 7.46 -33.58 -9.44
C GLU A 824 6.11 -33.11 -10.05
N GLY A 825 6.16 -32.52 -11.25
CA GLY A 825 5.00 -32.09 -12.02
C GLY A 825 4.38 -30.79 -11.52
N TRP A 826 5.14 -29.91 -10.85
CA TRP A 826 4.64 -28.60 -10.46
C TRP A 826 4.39 -27.72 -11.68
N THR A 827 3.23 -27.07 -11.69
CA THR A 827 2.79 -26.12 -12.71
C THR A 827 2.14 -24.93 -12.01
N GLN A 828 1.93 -23.82 -12.72
CA GLN A 828 1.22 -22.67 -12.15
C GLN A 828 -0.17 -23.05 -11.62
N ASN A 829 -0.94 -23.88 -12.35
CA ASN A 829 -2.25 -24.33 -11.89
C ASN A 829 -2.15 -25.12 -10.58
N ARG A 830 -1.15 -26.00 -10.44
CA ARG A 830 -0.94 -26.74 -9.18
C ARG A 830 -0.51 -25.82 -8.03
N VAL A 831 0.22 -24.74 -8.32
CA VAL A 831 0.51 -23.70 -7.31
C VAL A 831 -0.78 -23.04 -6.83
N PHE A 832 -1.70 -22.71 -7.75
CA PHE A 832 -3.00 -22.13 -7.39
C PHE A 832 -3.85 -23.09 -6.56
N GLU A 833 -3.93 -24.37 -6.94
CA GLU A 833 -4.57 -25.41 -6.12
C GLU A 833 -3.93 -25.54 -4.75
N PHE A 834 -2.61 -25.40 -4.68
CA PHE A 834 -1.85 -25.54 -3.44
C PHE A 834 -2.09 -24.40 -2.45
N VAL A 835 -2.52 -23.21 -2.89
CA VAL A 835 -2.96 -22.11 -1.99
C VAL A 835 -4.09 -22.57 -1.06
N LEU A 836 -4.97 -23.48 -1.52
CA LEU A 836 -6.04 -24.06 -0.70
C LEU A 836 -5.53 -24.69 0.61
N VAL A 837 -4.32 -25.27 0.59
CA VAL A 837 -3.72 -25.88 1.78
C VAL A 837 -3.49 -24.80 2.84
N PHE A 838 -2.89 -23.67 2.45
CA PHE A 838 -2.63 -22.56 3.34
C PHE A 838 -3.91 -21.94 3.89
N GLU A 839 -4.95 -21.78 3.07
CA GLU A 839 -6.25 -21.28 3.54
C GLU A 839 -6.91 -22.21 4.57
N LYS A 840 -6.85 -23.52 4.33
CA LYS A 840 -7.35 -24.51 5.30
C LYS A 840 -6.57 -24.48 6.61
N ILE A 841 -5.24 -24.32 6.55
CA ILE A 841 -4.38 -24.19 7.74
C ILE A 841 -4.66 -22.87 8.48
N ILE A 842 -4.81 -21.74 7.77
CA ILE A 842 -5.20 -20.46 8.40
C ILE A 842 -6.52 -20.64 9.14
N ARG A 843 -7.52 -21.28 8.53
CA ARG A 843 -8.80 -21.54 9.21
C ARG A 843 -8.66 -22.48 10.41
N GLU A 844 -7.81 -23.51 10.32
CA GLU A 844 -7.56 -24.48 11.38
C GLU A 844 -7.02 -23.84 12.67
N PHE A 845 -6.11 -22.87 12.52
CA PHE A 845 -5.45 -22.22 13.64
C PHE A 845 -5.99 -20.82 13.95
N ALA A 846 -6.79 -20.23 13.07
CA ALA A 846 -7.38 -18.90 13.18
C ALA A 846 -6.41 -17.81 13.67
N PRO A 847 -5.22 -17.61 13.05
CA PRO A 847 -4.30 -16.54 13.43
C PRO A 847 -4.87 -15.14 13.11
N ILE A 848 -5.87 -15.11 12.24
CA ILE A 848 -6.65 -13.94 11.85
C ILE A 848 -8.09 -14.36 11.60
N ILE A 849 -9.03 -13.44 11.72
CA ILE A 849 -10.46 -13.72 11.53
C ILE A 849 -10.95 -12.86 10.35
N PRO A 850 -11.05 -13.42 9.14
CA PRO A 850 -11.70 -12.74 8.02
C PRO A 850 -13.17 -12.47 8.35
N VAL A 851 -13.66 -11.28 7.98
CA VAL A 851 -15.04 -10.86 8.30
C VAL A 851 -15.81 -10.49 7.04
N MET A 852 -15.30 -9.56 6.24
CA MET A 852 -16.04 -9.02 5.10
C MET A 852 -15.11 -8.57 3.96
N GLU A 853 -15.67 -8.51 2.77
CA GLU A 853 -15.03 -7.87 1.63
C GLU A 853 -15.17 -6.34 1.69
N VAL A 854 -14.25 -5.63 1.04
CA VAL A 854 -14.17 -4.16 1.01
C VAL A 854 -15.00 -3.54 -0.10
N ASP A 855 -15.24 -2.23 0.03
CA ASP A 855 -15.53 -1.30 -1.06
C ASP A 855 -16.69 -1.63 -2.03
N THR A 856 -17.64 -2.46 -1.61
CA THR A 856 -18.89 -2.66 -2.34
C THR A 856 -20.02 -1.84 -1.73
N PHE A 857 -20.36 -0.72 -2.37
CA PHE A 857 -21.39 0.22 -1.89
C PHE A 857 -21.94 1.09 -3.02
N TRP A 858 -23.10 1.71 -2.75
CA TRP A 858 -23.65 2.72 -3.63
C TRP A 858 -23.02 4.10 -3.38
N THR A 859 -22.75 4.81 -4.45
CA THR A 859 -22.34 6.21 -4.44
C THR A 859 -23.30 7.04 -5.26
N ILE A 860 -23.37 8.33 -4.96
CA ILE A 860 -23.99 9.33 -5.82
C ILE A 860 -22.89 10.25 -6.31
N ASN A 861 -22.79 10.44 -7.62
CA ASN A 861 -21.64 11.10 -8.24
C ASN A 861 -22.06 11.95 -9.44
N ARG A 862 -21.93 13.27 -9.30
CA ARG A 862 -22.06 14.25 -10.40
C ARG A 862 -20.70 14.60 -11.01
N ILE A 863 -19.59 14.16 -10.40
CA ILE A 863 -18.24 14.44 -10.88
C ILE A 863 -17.90 13.49 -12.03
N ARG A 864 -17.48 14.07 -13.15
CA ARG A 864 -16.87 13.35 -14.28
C ARG A 864 -15.37 13.57 -14.31
N ALA A 865 -14.63 12.62 -14.90
CA ALA A 865 -13.17 12.66 -15.05
C ALA A 865 -12.39 13.03 -13.74
N GLY A 866 -12.90 12.60 -12.59
CA GLY A 866 -12.31 12.82 -11.25
C GLY A 866 -12.05 11.52 -10.50
N SER A 867 -11.70 10.44 -11.20
CA SER A 867 -11.36 9.15 -10.60
C SER A 867 -10.14 9.28 -9.69
N GLY A 868 -10.10 8.48 -8.61
CA GLY A 868 -9.01 8.54 -7.61
C GLY A 868 -8.80 9.92 -6.97
N ASN A 869 -9.81 10.80 -7.02
CA ASN A 869 -9.72 12.20 -6.60
C ASN A 869 -8.57 12.99 -7.25
N SER A 870 -8.20 12.61 -8.48
CA SER A 870 -7.40 13.41 -9.41
C SER A 870 -8.32 14.46 -10.03
N PHE A 871 -8.30 15.69 -9.52
CA PHE A 871 -9.30 16.70 -9.90
C PHE A 871 -8.90 17.57 -11.09
N GLN A 872 -7.74 17.35 -11.71
CA GLN A 872 -7.26 18.20 -12.81
C GLN A 872 -8.31 18.33 -13.93
N PHE A 873 -8.92 17.22 -14.32
CA PHE A 873 -9.86 17.15 -15.43
C PHE A 873 -11.32 17.12 -14.98
N ALA A 874 -11.55 17.20 -13.67
CA ALA A 874 -12.84 16.95 -13.06
C ALA A 874 -13.79 18.13 -13.20
N PHE A 875 -15.08 17.84 -13.31
CA PHE A 875 -16.14 18.84 -13.31
C PHE A 875 -17.46 18.26 -12.80
N ASP A 876 -18.31 19.11 -12.22
CA ASP A 876 -19.70 18.77 -11.86
C ASP A 876 -20.60 19.04 -13.07
N VAL A 877 -21.31 18.01 -13.53
CA VAL A 877 -22.21 18.09 -14.68
C VAL A 877 -23.39 19.05 -14.48
N GLU A 878 -23.72 19.40 -13.24
CA GLU A 878 -24.74 20.42 -12.91
C GLU A 878 -24.15 21.83 -12.71
N ASN A 879 -22.83 22.01 -12.79
CA ASN A 879 -22.14 23.30 -12.58
C ASN A 879 -20.93 23.49 -13.52
N ILE A 880 -21.10 23.24 -14.81
CA ILE A 880 -20.04 23.39 -15.81
C ILE A 880 -19.74 24.88 -16.04
N LYS A 881 -18.52 25.33 -15.69
CA LYS A 881 -18.06 26.72 -15.91
C LYS A 881 -17.21 26.90 -17.17
N VAL A 882 -16.92 25.83 -17.89
CA VAL A 882 -16.03 25.83 -19.08
C VAL A 882 -16.84 25.57 -20.34
N ASN A 883 -16.85 26.52 -21.28
CA ASN A 883 -17.77 26.55 -22.42
C ASN A 883 -17.60 25.40 -23.44
N PHE A 884 -16.44 24.74 -23.50
CA PHE A 884 -16.21 23.63 -24.44
C PHE A 884 -16.53 22.24 -23.84
N VAL A 885 -16.81 22.19 -22.53
CA VAL A 885 -17.14 20.96 -21.80
C VAL A 885 -18.66 20.80 -21.77
N THR A 886 -19.15 19.57 -21.97
CA THR A 886 -20.58 19.22 -21.90
C THR A 886 -20.82 18.12 -20.86
N ALA A 887 -22.08 17.93 -20.45
CA ALA A 887 -22.44 16.89 -19.48
C ALA A 887 -22.20 15.45 -19.96
N GLU A 888 -22.01 15.24 -21.28
CA GLU A 888 -21.67 13.94 -21.85
C GLU A 888 -20.15 13.68 -21.87
N ASP A 889 -19.34 14.71 -21.69
CA ASP A 889 -17.90 14.54 -21.59
C ASP A 889 -17.52 13.76 -20.30
N GLY A 890 -16.49 12.92 -20.36
CA GLY A 890 -15.99 12.19 -19.18
C GLY A 890 -16.97 11.19 -18.53
N LYS A 891 -18.05 10.80 -19.22
CA LYS A 891 -19.07 9.83 -18.78
C LYS A 891 -18.63 8.36 -18.87
N GLN A 892 -17.59 8.09 -19.64
CA GLN A 892 -16.93 6.79 -19.76
C GLN A 892 -16.16 6.50 -18.47
#